data_AF-A0A2E3HCH5-F1
#
_entry.id   AF-A0A2E3HCH5-F1
#
_cell.length_a   1.000
_cell.length_b   1.000
_cell.length_c   1.000
_cell.angle_alpha   90.00
_cell.angle_beta   90.00
_cell.angle_gamma   90.00
#
_symmetry.space_group_name_H-M   'P 1'
#
loop_
_entity.id
_entity.type
_entity.pdbx_description
1 polymer ?
#
loop_
_entity_poly.entity_id
_entity_poly.type
_entity_poly.pdbx_seq_one_letter_code
_entity_poly.pdbx_strand_id
1 'polypeptide(L)'
;MKSFPIKNIFHSRRWHAIPALASAIILPSHLSGQEANLDSDSDGLIDSWEIRHFGALDHPEGNARLDPDGDGCSNLKESRDGTDPNNRNDALKATGTILRPGELSVTWDTRIGKRYQIEISDDLRVWKPISNSAGTTPLNWFGTGGSLTVDFSKPATPSIRGGATREIWYHGTPNGSISALRSHISGGADEIETPADGIEWRDSLKGPGNYGDYYGTRWRGFIVPERSGIHNFYIAGRHQCEFWLDTSGNPADGVDIERRCWLYDQNLTEEEDWDYLSSLGLPDTQKSADLFLTEGRRYYFEIYHNHHAQWDHLAVGWELEKSGRVTVVPGDRLEPVGDFVENEIYSNNNSAALLSGGTSKFVRVRTFGPLDPGALDADEDGVADDIENILEGYQFFRARSAHPETRDDRSLAVASQASPSDDVITVEVTDNTGRENNGTTPEGIPRVKNVARILLRRSGSLAPKNITFSLNGPVDPRSKGVPSERDYLAEQPDGTPLRRDTASGVYMLTLPFGSTEAAVEILPLPDEIVEYPEELNLVLNTPAVDYVVGTPFRGTVELVDARDDPEFNKYYIGSFSKDPAARMPTSATGSTLLVLNGSNTVATINDYFENLSSAQTNTHLHKASLAGISFTSGPVVESITEDGSENGTPLLGPVRNYTYLIEPRGAFSVQDIIDSLEYDNPKQEAPPGTTPLYNNKHTVNNGGGEIWAIYQRRPASELSPEEGNRIPATPPIDPIDPITEPEKLRREVARFLTQSTFGPTEADIAELIHEIANTHDGDRVAAYDAWLTEQWSLPQTLVRDLTHAMDMQDFTWRGYFDSQRNGAANPPPTAPANWPNWPSQDISRFDSLDSSTWQSPDANFPLTGAQENALDNVLGTPVHNNRRRAQWTIMANARDQLRQRVGFALSQITVISENVAQIRNHHIGMARWADMLAENADDHFRELLEDVTYSPVMGKYLSHLQNSSEGSSGVPPDENYAREIMQLFTIGLFELWDDGFVKLDPEQFNLVPTYDNTDIKELARVMTGMSWSTNSGSPDNWDSPNLVRDDPPESWYDDAAGNSWYSSRYNYPMAFYDDRH
;
A
#
# COMPACT_ATOMS: atom_id res chain seq x y z
N MET A 1 11.96 -70.50 20.33
CA MET A 1 10.58 -70.31 19.83
C MET A 1 10.51 -68.89 19.29
N LYS A 2 10.00 -68.53 18.11
CA LYS A 2 9.83 -69.20 16.78
C LYS A 2 10.29 -68.12 15.76
N SER A 3 10.96 -68.36 14.63
CA SER A 3 11.72 -69.50 14.08
C SER A 3 12.52 -69.02 12.84
N PHE A 4 13.79 -69.44 12.69
CA PHE A 4 14.65 -69.17 11.51
C PHE A 4 14.09 -69.74 10.19
N PRO A 5 14.40 -69.13 9.01
CA PRO A 5 15.56 -69.53 8.15
C PRO A 5 16.50 -68.35 7.79
N ILE A 6 17.80 -68.45 7.40
CA ILE A 6 18.63 -69.42 6.61
C ILE A 6 18.41 -69.22 5.08
N LYS A 7 19.38 -69.04 4.15
CA LYS A 7 20.88 -69.09 4.06
C LYS A 7 21.35 -68.13 2.92
N ASN A 8 22.55 -68.01 2.33
CA ASN A 8 23.92 -68.64 2.26
C ASN A 8 24.88 -67.49 1.76
N ILE A 9 26.23 -67.42 1.77
CA ILE A 9 27.42 -68.31 1.93
C ILE A 9 27.86 -69.12 0.67
N PHE A 10 28.81 -68.59 -0.13
CA PHE A 10 29.91 -69.27 -0.91
C PHE A 10 30.69 -68.19 -1.73
N HIS A 11 32.01 -68.18 -2.02
CA HIS A 11 33.25 -68.81 -1.54
C HIS A 11 34.42 -68.41 -2.47
N SER A 12 35.53 -67.84 -1.94
CA SER A 12 36.93 -68.03 -2.45
C SER A 12 37.30 -67.54 -3.88
N ARG A 13 38.56 -67.30 -4.31
CA ARG A 13 39.96 -67.36 -3.78
C ARG A 13 40.67 -66.06 -4.27
N ARG A 14 41.65 -65.40 -3.63
CA ARG A 14 42.91 -65.79 -2.94
C ARG A 14 44.02 -66.26 -3.90
N TRP A 15 45.28 -65.89 -3.59
CA TRP A 15 46.57 -66.23 -4.25
C TRP A 15 46.87 -65.44 -5.55
N HIS A 16 48.08 -64.92 -5.82
CA HIS A 16 49.28 -64.73 -4.97
C HIS A 16 50.24 -63.64 -5.53
N ALA A 17 51.24 -63.23 -4.75
CA ALA A 17 52.27 -62.25 -5.15
C ALA A 17 53.55 -62.91 -5.70
N ILE A 18 54.41 -62.14 -6.38
CA ILE A 18 55.90 -62.21 -6.26
C ILE A 18 56.56 -60.95 -6.90
N PRO A 19 57.74 -60.48 -6.41
CA PRO A 19 58.34 -59.18 -6.78
C PRO A 19 59.71 -59.30 -7.51
N ALA A 20 60.32 -58.17 -7.94
CA ALA A 20 61.78 -57.93 -7.88
C ALA A 20 62.24 -56.53 -8.37
N LEU A 21 63.15 -55.89 -7.60
CA LEU A 21 64.47 -55.31 -7.97
C LEU A 21 64.69 -54.55 -9.31
N ALA A 22 65.54 -53.50 -9.42
CA ALA A 22 66.25 -52.64 -8.44
C ALA A 22 67.04 -51.52 -9.19
N SER A 23 67.50 -50.47 -8.46
CA SER A 23 68.58 -49.51 -8.83
C SER A 23 68.31 -48.60 -10.05
N ALA A 24 68.57 -47.29 -10.05
CA ALA A 24 69.83 -46.62 -9.72
C ALA A 24 69.69 -45.08 -9.60
N ILE A 25 70.74 -44.44 -9.05
CA ILE A 25 70.86 -43.01 -8.72
C ILE A 25 70.97 -42.10 -9.97
N ILE A 26 70.13 -41.05 -10.06
CA ILE A 26 70.42 -39.77 -10.74
C ILE A 26 69.84 -38.62 -9.88
N LEU A 27 70.46 -37.44 -9.90
CA LEU A 27 69.97 -36.21 -9.27
C LEU A 27 68.93 -35.50 -10.17
N PRO A 28 67.73 -35.16 -9.67
CA PRO A 28 66.88 -34.13 -10.28
C PRO A 28 67.33 -32.76 -9.77
N SER A 29 68.08 -32.04 -10.60
CA SER A 29 68.21 -30.58 -10.50
C SER A 29 66.94 -29.92 -11.00
N HIS A 30 66.49 -28.84 -10.35
CA HIS A 30 65.40 -27.95 -10.80
C HIS A 30 64.09 -28.63 -11.21
N LEU A 31 63.17 -28.73 -10.24
CA LEU A 31 61.83 -28.22 -10.47
C LEU A 31 61.67 -26.96 -9.62
N SER A 32 62.04 -25.82 -10.20
CA SER A 32 61.14 -24.67 -10.05
C SER A 32 59.81 -25.10 -10.65
N GLY A 33 58.68 -24.76 -10.02
CA GLY A 33 57.47 -24.60 -10.80
C GLY A 33 57.80 -23.61 -11.90
N GLN A 34 57.66 -24.02 -13.15
CA GLN A 34 57.63 -23.06 -14.23
C GLN A 34 56.26 -22.42 -14.09
N GLU A 35 56.24 -21.17 -13.62
CA GLU A 35 55.00 -20.40 -13.51
C GLU A 35 54.31 -20.44 -14.88
N ALA A 36 52.98 -20.64 -14.90
CA ALA A 36 52.21 -20.53 -16.13
C ALA A 36 52.38 -19.08 -16.60
N ASN A 37 53.19 -18.89 -17.63
CA ASN A 37 53.81 -17.61 -17.91
C ASN A 37 52.84 -16.81 -18.78
N LEU A 38 51.88 -16.16 -18.13
CA LEU A 38 50.89 -15.19 -18.68
C LEU A 38 51.57 -13.89 -19.19
N ASP A 39 52.75 -14.06 -19.80
CA ASP A 39 53.84 -13.13 -20.07
C ASP A 39 54.58 -13.75 -21.27
N SER A 40 53.93 -13.69 -22.44
CA SER A 40 54.28 -14.51 -23.62
C SER A 40 55.63 -14.17 -24.24
N ASP A 41 56.12 -12.94 -24.05
CA ASP A 41 57.44 -12.50 -24.53
C ASP A 41 58.54 -12.50 -23.44
N SER A 42 58.15 -12.74 -22.19
CA SER A 42 59.01 -12.80 -20.99
C SER A 42 59.67 -11.47 -20.60
N ASP A 43 59.01 -10.34 -20.87
CA ASP A 43 59.30 -9.00 -20.34
C ASP A 43 59.11 -8.94 -18.80
N GLY A 44 58.16 -9.71 -18.28
CA GLY A 44 57.76 -9.78 -16.87
C GLY A 44 56.47 -9.05 -16.53
N LEU A 45 55.73 -8.59 -17.55
CA LEU A 45 54.39 -8.02 -17.46
C LEU A 45 53.33 -9.14 -17.48
N ILE A 46 52.07 -8.78 -17.74
CA ILE A 46 50.97 -9.75 -17.92
C ILE A 46 50.27 -9.39 -19.22
N ASP A 47 50.15 -10.36 -20.13
CA ASP A 47 49.60 -10.17 -21.48
C ASP A 47 48.23 -9.45 -21.46
N SER A 48 47.35 -9.84 -20.52
CA SER A 48 46.01 -9.24 -20.37
C SER A 48 46.02 -7.77 -19.96
N TRP A 49 47.09 -7.30 -19.30
CA TRP A 49 47.29 -5.89 -18.94
C TRP A 49 47.97 -5.12 -20.08
N GLU A 50 48.94 -5.71 -20.78
CA GLU A 50 49.59 -5.05 -21.92
C GLU A 50 48.65 -4.85 -23.10
N ILE A 51 47.84 -5.86 -23.44
CA ILE A 51 46.80 -5.74 -24.46
C ILE A 51 45.76 -4.67 -24.04
N ARG A 52 45.44 -4.57 -22.75
CA ARG A 52 44.48 -3.60 -22.19
C ARG A 52 44.98 -2.14 -22.23
N HIS A 53 46.27 -1.89 -22.01
CA HIS A 53 46.83 -0.54 -21.89
C HIS A 53 47.69 -0.08 -23.08
N PHE A 54 48.16 -0.99 -23.93
CA PHE A 54 49.02 -0.71 -25.09
C PHE A 54 48.56 -1.38 -26.39
N GLY A 55 47.61 -2.32 -26.33
CA GLY A 55 47.01 -2.97 -27.52
C GLY A 55 47.90 -4.01 -28.22
N ALA A 56 49.14 -4.19 -27.79
CA ALA A 56 50.09 -5.20 -28.28
C ALA A 56 51.17 -5.46 -27.22
N LEU A 57 51.70 -6.69 -27.18
CA LEU A 57 52.81 -7.07 -26.30
C LEU A 57 54.12 -6.38 -26.72
N ASP A 58 54.40 -6.26 -28.03
CA ASP A 58 55.62 -5.62 -28.54
C ASP A 58 55.55 -4.08 -28.62
N HIS A 59 54.65 -3.44 -27.85
CA HIS A 59 54.44 -2.00 -27.93
C HIS A 59 55.69 -1.21 -27.47
N PRO A 60 56.15 -0.16 -28.20
CA PRO A 60 57.37 0.57 -27.85
C PRO A 60 57.39 1.25 -26.48
N GLU A 61 56.21 1.52 -25.92
CA GLU A 61 56.03 2.11 -24.59
C GLU A 61 55.57 1.07 -23.54
N GLY A 62 55.41 -0.21 -23.96
CA GLY A 62 54.89 -1.31 -23.15
C GLY A 62 55.88 -1.93 -22.15
N ASN A 63 57.18 -1.97 -22.46
CA ASN A 63 58.21 -2.62 -21.64
C ASN A 63 58.14 -2.35 -20.12
N ALA A 64 58.25 -3.40 -19.28
CA ALA A 64 58.19 -3.41 -17.81
C ALA A 64 58.83 -2.24 -17.05
N ARG A 65 59.90 -1.65 -17.60
CA ARG A 65 60.75 -0.64 -16.94
C ARG A 65 60.48 0.79 -17.39
N LEU A 66 59.56 1.00 -18.32
CA LEU A 66 59.12 2.33 -18.72
C LEU A 66 58.10 2.91 -17.73
N ASP A 67 57.98 4.23 -17.78
CA ASP A 67 57.12 5.12 -17.00
C ASP A 67 56.53 6.11 -18.04
N PRO A 68 55.51 5.71 -18.83
CA PRO A 68 55.11 6.43 -20.04
C PRO A 68 54.47 7.78 -19.73
N ASP A 69 53.59 7.83 -18.73
CA ASP A 69 52.98 9.07 -18.29
C ASP A 69 53.86 9.92 -17.34
N GLY A 70 54.91 9.34 -16.74
CA GLY A 70 55.90 10.00 -15.90
C GLY A 70 55.46 10.26 -14.45
N ASP A 71 54.74 9.34 -13.80
CA ASP A 71 54.27 9.47 -12.42
C ASP A 71 55.27 8.98 -11.36
N GLY A 72 56.25 8.15 -11.76
CA GLY A 72 57.25 7.52 -10.91
C GLY A 72 56.98 6.03 -10.55
N CYS A 73 55.92 5.42 -11.08
CA CYS A 73 55.77 3.98 -11.19
C CYS A 73 56.50 3.48 -12.44
N SER A 74 56.48 2.17 -12.66
CA SER A 74 56.86 1.61 -13.96
C SER A 74 55.80 0.58 -14.33
N ASN A 75 55.67 0.27 -15.62
CA ASN A 75 54.67 -0.67 -16.13
C ASN A 75 54.59 -1.97 -15.29
N LEU A 76 55.74 -2.53 -14.90
CA LEU A 76 55.83 -3.71 -14.02
C LEU A 76 55.18 -3.56 -12.64
N LYS A 77 55.19 -2.36 -12.06
CA LYS A 77 54.51 -2.04 -10.80
C LYS A 77 53.01 -1.81 -11.05
N GLU A 78 52.67 -1.17 -12.16
CA GLU A 78 51.28 -0.80 -12.49
C GLU A 78 50.43 -2.00 -12.91
N SER A 79 50.97 -2.92 -13.70
CA SER A 79 50.37 -4.23 -13.97
C SER A 79 50.02 -4.97 -12.67
N ARG A 80 50.96 -4.96 -11.71
CA ARG A 80 50.78 -5.60 -10.40
C ARG A 80 49.74 -4.89 -9.54
N ASP A 81 49.73 -3.56 -9.53
CA ASP A 81 48.78 -2.76 -8.75
C ASP A 81 47.39 -2.62 -9.42
N GLY A 82 47.29 -2.84 -10.74
CA GLY A 82 46.09 -2.69 -11.55
C GLY A 82 45.81 -1.27 -12.02
N THR A 83 46.86 -0.51 -12.37
CA THR A 83 46.75 0.91 -12.78
C THR A 83 47.10 1.13 -14.25
N ASP A 84 46.60 2.23 -14.81
CA ASP A 84 46.78 2.64 -16.21
C ASP A 84 48.08 3.46 -16.42
N PRO A 85 49.09 2.91 -17.11
CA PRO A 85 50.43 3.51 -17.27
C PRO A 85 50.45 4.71 -18.24
N ASN A 86 49.29 5.06 -18.79
CA ASN A 86 49.06 6.23 -19.62
C ASN A 86 48.38 7.38 -18.83
N ASN A 87 48.03 7.17 -17.56
CA ASN A 87 47.28 8.10 -16.73
C ASN A 87 47.91 8.30 -15.34
N ARG A 88 48.75 9.35 -15.26
CA ARG A 88 49.53 9.78 -14.09
C ARG A 88 48.80 9.87 -12.74
N ASN A 89 47.47 9.98 -12.79
CA ASN A 89 46.60 10.10 -11.62
C ASN A 89 46.09 8.75 -11.10
N ASP A 90 46.23 7.68 -11.87
CA ASP A 90 45.63 6.35 -11.64
C ASP A 90 46.49 5.47 -10.71
N ALA A 91 47.80 5.71 -10.69
CA ALA A 91 48.80 4.96 -9.94
C ALA A 91 48.52 4.85 -8.43
N LEU A 92 48.77 3.65 -7.89
CA LEU A 92 48.46 3.32 -6.50
C LEU A 92 49.32 4.12 -5.50
N LYS A 93 48.70 5.15 -4.93
CA LYS A 93 49.26 6.07 -3.95
C LYS A 93 48.31 6.19 -2.76
N ALA A 94 48.86 6.42 -1.56
CA ALA A 94 48.04 6.72 -0.40
C ALA A 94 47.46 8.13 -0.54
N THR A 95 46.16 8.24 -0.82
CA THR A 95 45.43 9.50 -0.99
C THR A 95 45.19 10.23 0.33
N GLY A 96 45.25 9.52 1.45
CA GLY A 96 45.21 10.09 2.80
C GLY A 96 46.09 9.32 3.78
N THR A 97 46.63 10.00 4.79
CA THR A 97 47.28 9.38 5.95
C THR A 97 47.10 10.25 7.18
N ILE A 98 46.64 9.68 8.29
CA ILE A 98 46.66 10.30 9.61
C ILE A 98 47.66 9.52 10.48
N LEU A 99 48.60 10.23 11.11
CA LEU A 99 49.58 9.63 12.01
C LEU A 99 49.73 10.51 13.26
N ARG A 100 49.17 10.06 14.38
CA ARG A 100 49.23 10.71 15.70
C ARG A 100 49.43 9.66 16.81
N PRO A 101 49.82 10.06 18.03
CA PRO A 101 49.94 9.11 19.14
C PRO A 101 48.60 8.42 19.43
N GLY A 102 48.53 7.10 19.23
CA GLY A 102 47.30 6.30 19.35
C GLY A 102 46.38 6.29 18.13
N GLU A 103 46.73 6.96 17.03
CA GLU A 103 45.90 7.07 15.82
C GLU A 103 46.74 6.89 14.56
N LEU A 104 46.49 5.79 13.82
CA LEU A 104 47.03 5.55 12.48
C LEU A 104 45.85 5.31 11.54
N SER A 105 45.72 6.13 10.52
CA SER A 105 44.79 5.91 9.41
C SER A 105 45.48 6.05 8.07
N VAL A 106 45.10 5.23 7.09
CA VAL A 106 45.63 5.23 5.71
C VAL A 106 44.47 5.10 4.74
N THR A 107 44.44 5.96 3.73
CA THR A 107 43.44 5.95 2.65
C THR A 107 44.13 5.73 1.31
N TRP A 108 43.57 4.88 0.44
CA TRP A 108 44.01 4.68 -0.95
C TRP A 108 42.86 4.23 -1.84
N ASP A 109 42.99 4.45 -3.14
CA ASP A 109 41.98 4.03 -4.12
C ASP A 109 42.24 2.59 -4.57
N THR A 110 41.18 1.80 -4.70
CA THR A 110 41.26 0.34 -4.86
C THR A 110 40.78 -0.12 -6.23
N ARG A 111 41.29 -1.26 -6.70
CA ARG A 111 40.91 -1.89 -7.97
C ARG A 111 40.13 -3.18 -7.71
N ILE A 112 39.05 -3.39 -8.46
CA ILE A 112 38.26 -4.63 -8.43
C ILE A 112 39.18 -5.84 -8.67
N GLY A 113 38.98 -6.92 -7.94
CA GLY A 113 39.78 -8.16 -8.05
C GLY A 113 41.20 -8.10 -7.45
N LYS A 114 41.71 -6.94 -7.03
CA LYS A 114 43.02 -6.85 -6.36
C LYS A 114 42.89 -7.02 -4.84
N ARG A 115 43.85 -7.74 -4.24
CA ARG A 115 44.01 -7.85 -2.78
C ARG A 115 45.12 -6.90 -2.31
N TYR A 116 44.86 -6.17 -1.24
CA TYR A 116 45.77 -5.22 -0.60
C TYR A 116 46.16 -5.70 0.80
N GLN A 117 47.39 -5.40 1.22
CA GLN A 117 47.90 -5.69 2.55
C GLN A 117 48.75 -4.51 3.02
N ILE A 118 48.44 -3.97 4.20
CA ILE A 118 49.32 -3.00 4.83
C ILE A 118 50.46 -3.75 5.51
N GLU A 119 51.68 -3.52 5.05
CA GLU A 119 52.90 -4.09 5.63
C GLU A 119 53.69 -3.03 6.41
N ILE A 120 54.36 -3.46 7.48
CA ILE A 120 55.28 -2.65 8.27
C ILE A 120 56.72 -3.18 8.19
N SER A 121 57.68 -2.28 8.38
CA SER A 121 59.10 -2.59 8.44
C SER A 121 59.84 -1.76 9.49
N ASP A 122 60.88 -2.33 10.09
CA ASP A 122 61.84 -1.62 10.96
C ASP A 122 63.02 -0.99 10.18
N ASP A 123 63.32 -1.49 8.97
CA ASP A 123 64.59 -1.21 8.28
C ASP A 123 64.47 -1.00 6.75
N LEU A 124 63.24 -0.90 6.23
CA LEU A 124 62.86 -0.88 4.81
C LEU A 124 63.21 -2.14 4.00
N ARG A 125 63.76 -3.19 4.63
CA ARG A 125 64.19 -4.43 3.95
C ARG A 125 63.30 -5.60 4.32
N VAL A 126 63.07 -5.80 5.62
CA VAL A 126 62.17 -6.84 6.14
C VAL A 126 60.80 -6.22 6.33
N TRP A 127 59.86 -6.60 5.46
CA TRP A 127 58.46 -6.20 5.53
C TRP A 127 57.61 -7.35 6.06
N LYS A 128 56.57 -7.03 6.84
CA LYS A 128 55.63 -7.99 7.44
C LYS A 128 54.21 -7.44 7.36
N PRO A 129 53.17 -8.26 7.16
CA PRO A 129 51.78 -7.82 7.28
C PRO A 129 51.52 -7.20 8.65
N ILE A 130 50.62 -6.21 8.77
CA ILE A 130 50.01 -5.89 10.07
C ILE A 130 49.05 -7.02 10.44
N SER A 131 49.08 -7.45 11.70
CA SER A 131 48.12 -8.41 12.25
C SER A 131 47.06 -7.73 13.12
N ASN A 132 45.96 -8.44 13.37
CA ASN A 132 44.89 -8.01 14.28
C ASN A 132 45.42 -7.66 15.69
N SER A 133 44.59 -7.04 16.52
CA SER A 133 45.00 -6.59 17.87
C SER A 133 45.50 -7.71 18.79
N ALA A 134 45.11 -8.97 18.53
CA ALA A 134 45.56 -10.16 19.25
C ALA A 134 46.89 -10.74 18.74
N GLY A 135 47.37 -10.35 17.55
CA GLY A 135 48.55 -10.93 16.91
C GLY A 135 48.34 -12.36 16.42
N THR A 136 47.13 -12.71 15.98
CA THR A 136 46.77 -14.08 15.56
C THR A 136 46.49 -14.22 14.06
N THR A 137 46.04 -13.17 13.37
CA THR A 137 45.80 -13.20 11.91
C THR A 137 46.36 -11.96 11.22
N PRO A 138 46.93 -12.07 10.00
CA PRO A 138 47.27 -10.93 9.18
C PRO A 138 45.99 -10.24 8.68
N LEU A 139 46.04 -8.92 8.50
CA LEU A 139 44.94 -8.15 7.95
C LEU A 139 45.13 -8.00 6.43
N ASN A 140 44.08 -8.32 5.68
CA ASN A 140 43.99 -8.14 4.23
C ASN A 140 42.81 -7.23 3.92
N TRP A 141 42.88 -6.54 2.80
CA TRP A 141 41.88 -5.63 2.27
C TRP A 141 41.60 -6.01 0.81
N PHE A 142 40.36 -5.89 0.33
CA PHE A 142 39.98 -6.23 -1.04
C PHE A 142 39.47 -4.98 -1.74
N GLY A 143 39.77 -4.84 -3.03
CA GLY A 143 39.38 -3.67 -3.80
C GLY A 143 38.01 -3.80 -4.46
N THR A 144 37.28 -2.68 -4.47
CA THR A 144 35.92 -2.56 -5.01
C THR A 144 35.79 -1.50 -6.11
N GLY A 145 36.90 -0.89 -6.52
CA GLY A 145 36.91 0.28 -7.42
C GLY A 145 36.79 1.63 -6.68
N GLY A 146 36.45 1.60 -5.38
CA GLY A 146 36.30 2.79 -4.55
C GLY A 146 37.52 3.15 -3.69
N SER A 147 37.44 4.29 -3.01
CA SER A 147 38.44 4.76 -2.04
C SER A 147 38.26 4.10 -0.68
N LEU A 148 39.29 3.43 -0.18
CA LEU A 148 39.29 2.66 1.06
C LEU A 148 40.09 3.39 2.14
N THR A 149 39.47 3.67 3.29
CA THR A 149 40.14 4.20 4.48
C THR A 149 40.23 3.13 5.57
N VAL A 150 41.43 2.91 6.09
CA VAL A 150 41.71 2.01 7.22
C VAL A 150 42.11 2.83 8.44
N ASP A 151 41.45 2.67 9.58
CA ASP A 151 41.74 3.40 10.83
C ASP A 151 42.04 2.45 11.99
N PHE A 152 43.32 2.20 12.24
CA PHE A 152 43.75 1.28 13.29
C PHE A 152 43.40 1.75 14.72
N SER A 153 43.08 3.04 14.93
CA SER A 153 42.64 3.53 16.25
C SER A 153 41.31 2.91 16.69
N LYS A 154 40.49 2.49 15.72
CA LYS A 154 39.26 1.74 15.92
C LYS A 154 39.57 0.25 15.69
N PRO A 155 39.78 -0.56 16.74
CA PRO A 155 40.01 -2.01 16.56
C PRO A 155 38.83 -2.76 15.94
N ALA A 156 37.69 -2.10 15.76
CA ALA A 156 36.49 -2.59 15.06
C ALA A 156 36.30 -1.99 13.65
N THR A 157 37.17 -1.11 13.13
CA THR A 157 36.90 -0.41 11.85
C THR A 157 38.15 0.06 11.10
N PRO A 158 38.59 -0.61 10.01
CA PRO A 158 38.18 -1.90 9.47
C PRO A 158 39.31 -2.94 9.53
N SER A 159 39.05 -4.04 10.23
CA SER A 159 39.46 -5.34 9.69
C SER A 159 38.61 -5.57 8.43
N ILE A 160 39.17 -5.55 7.22
CA ILE A 160 38.34 -5.92 6.06
C ILE A 160 37.94 -7.38 6.17
N ARG A 161 36.66 -7.54 5.86
CA ARG A 161 35.87 -8.73 5.64
C ARG A 161 34.83 -8.18 4.65
N GLY A 162 34.71 -8.55 3.36
CA GLY A 162 35.47 -9.48 2.53
C GLY A 162 34.53 -10.22 1.56
N GLY A 163 34.44 -9.83 0.29
CA GLY A 163 33.40 -10.34 -0.63
C GLY A 163 33.28 -11.88 -0.74
N ALA A 164 32.08 -12.37 -1.07
CA ALA A 164 31.84 -13.79 -1.28
C ALA A 164 32.52 -14.29 -2.56
N THR A 165 33.03 -15.53 -2.55
CA THR A 165 33.31 -16.26 -3.79
C THR A 165 31.99 -16.59 -4.46
N ARG A 166 31.81 -16.31 -5.75
CA ARG A 166 30.77 -16.92 -6.60
C ARG A 166 31.45 -17.73 -7.68
N GLU A 167 31.11 -19.01 -7.74
CA GLU A 167 31.61 -19.99 -8.69
C GLU A 167 30.46 -20.36 -9.63
N ILE A 168 30.74 -20.41 -10.92
CA ILE A 168 29.74 -20.49 -12.01
C ILE A 168 30.02 -21.75 -12.84
N TRP A 169 28.97 -22.46 -13.23
CA TRP A 169 29.02 -23.60 -14.14
C TRP A 169 28.07 -23.41 -15.32
N TYR A 170 28.60 -23.54 -16.53
CA TYR A 170 27.89 -23.42 -17.79
C TYR A 170 27.81 -24.79 -18.49
N HIS A 171 26.61 -25.18 -18.93
CA HIS A 171 26.37 -26.34 -19.80
C HIS A 171 26.73 -27.75 -19.25
N GLY A 172 27.39 -27.88 -18.10
CA GLY A 172 27.76 -29.13 -17.38
C GLY A 172 26.60 -29.96 -16.79
N THR A 173 25.54 -30.21 -17.57
CA THR A 173 24.34 -30.96 -17.13
C THR A 173 23.68 -30.59 -15.76
N PRO A 174 23.45 -29.30 -15.39
CA PRO A 174 22.75 -28.93 -14.14
C PRO A 174 21.22 -29.16 -14.19
N ASN A 175 20.74 -30.03 -15.08
CA ASN A 175 19.35 -30.09 -15.53
C ASN A 175 18.38 -30.63 -14.47
N GLY A 176 17.83 -29.72 -13.66
CA GLY A 176 16.56 -29.90 -12.95
C GLY A 176 16.62 -29.87 -11.43
N SER A 177 17.78 -29.78 -10.78
CA SER A 177 17.81 -29.51 -9.33
C SER A 177 19.15 -29.02 -8.77
N ILE A 178 19.09 -28.30 -7.65
CA ILE A 178 20.27 -28.05 -6.80
C ILE A 178 20.94 -29.35 -6.36
N SER A 179 20.18 -30.42 -6.10
CA SER A 179 20.76 -31.75 -5.81
C SER A 179 21.68 -32.27 -6.93
N ALA A 180 21.35 -31.97 -8.19
CA ALA A 180 22.19 -32.31 -9.34
C ALA A 180 23.43 -31.39 -9.41
N LEU A 181 23.24 -30.07 -9.27
CA LEU A 181 24.34 -29.09 -9.21
C LEU A 181 25.37 -29.44 -8.12
N ARG A 182 24.92 -29.71 -6.89
CA ARG A 182 25.80 -30.11 -5.79
C ARG A 182 26.57 -31.40 -6.07
N SER A 183 25.91 -32.38 -6.70
CA SER A 183 26.54 -33.66 -7.08
C SER A 183 27.53 -33.51 -8.23
N HIS A 184 27.34 -32.52 -9.11
CA HIS A 184 28.29 -32.18 -10.17
C HIS A 184 29.55 -31.52 -9.58
N ILE A 185 29.37 -30.54 -8.68
CA ILE A 185 30.46 -29.83 -8.00
C ILE A 185 31.29 -30.79 -7.14
N SER A 186 30.67 -31.68 -6.35
CA SER A 186 31.38 -32.53 -5.39
C SER A 186 32.15 -33.71 -6.00
N GLY A 187 31.89 -34.04 -7.27
CA GLY A 187 32.38 -35.27 -7.89
C GLY A 187 31.87 -36.57 -7.23
N GLY A 188 32.39 -37.70 -7.68
CA GLY A 188 32.30 -38.99 -7.01
C GLY A 188 33.22 -39.09 -5.78
N ALA A 189 33.01 -40.11 -4.94
CA ALA A 189 33.67 -40.24 -3.64
C ALA A 189 35.20 -40.48 -3.63
N ASP A 190 35.85 -40.49 -4.80
CA ASP A 190 37.30 -40.58 -5.00
C ASP A 190 37.81 -39.53 -6.02
N GLU A 191 37.00 -38.51 -6.35
CA GLU A 191 37.27 -37.48 -7.36
C GLU A 191 37.55 -36.09 -6.72
N ILE A 192 38.10 -35.15 -7.50
CA ILE A 192 38.34 -33.76 -7.10
C ILE A 192 37.07 -32.95 -7.38
N GLU A 193 36.82 -31.82 -6.68
CA GLU A 193 35.71 -30.92 -7.05
C GLU A 193 35.81 -30.56 -8.55
N THR A 194 34.68 -30.59 -9.26
CA THR A 194 34.66 -30.15 -10.67
C THR A 194 35.01 -28.65 -10.71
N PRO A 195 36.05 -28.22 -11.47
CA PRO A 195 36.38 -26.81 -11.61
C PRO A 195 35.17 -25.98 -12.08
N ALA A 196 35.13 -24.71 -11.67
CA ALA A 196 34.13 -23.77 -12.15
C ALA A 196 34.51 -23.24 -13.53
N ASP A 197 33.54 -23.06 -14.41
CA ASP A 197 33.71 -22.41 -15.72
C ASP A 197 33.91 -20.88 -15.57
N GLY A 198 33.74 -20.34 -14.37
CA GLY A 198 34.09 -18.95 -14.01
C GLY A 198 34.03 -18.69 -12.50
N ILE A 199 34.87 -17.77 -12.01
CA ILE A 199 34.91 -17.36 -10.59
C ILE A 199 34.90 -15.83 -10.49
N GLU A 200 33.95 -15.29 -9.74
CA GLU A 200 33.87 -13.85 -9.44
C GLU A 200 33.74 -13.55 -7.94
N TRP A 201 33.94 -12.28 -7.56
CA TRP A 201 33.89 -11.81 -6.18
C TRP A 201 32.73 -10.84 -5.99
N ARG A 202 31.89 -11.06 -4.97
CA ARG A 202 30.65 -10.29 -4.74
C ARG A 202 30.71 -9.49 -3.45
N ASP A 203 30.39 -8.20 -3.53
CA ASP A 203 30.42 -7.22 -2.43
C ASP A 203 29.15 -7.21 -1.56
N SER A 204 28.28 -8.19 -1.75
CA SER A 204 27.02 -8.42 -1.05
C SER A 204 26.53 -9.83 -1.39
N LEU A 205 25.60 -10.40 -0.61
CA LEU A 205 24.91 -11.64 -1.00
C LEU A 205 23.73 -11.37 -1.95
N LYS A 206 23.96 -10.57 -3.00
CA LYS A 206 23.01 -10.30 -4.09
C LYS A 206 23.66 -10.54 -5.45
N GLY A 207 23.02 -11.38 -6.25
CA GLY A 207 23.45 -11.73 -7.61
C GLY A 207 23.33 -10.56 -8.59
N PRO A 208 24.01 -10.65 -9.75
CA PRO A 208 23.59 -9.89 -10.92
C PRO A 208 22.15 -10.29 -11.31
N GLY A 209 21.38 -9.37 -11.89
CA GLY A 209 20.05 -9.64 -12.43
C GLY A 209 20.13 -9.92 -13.93
N ASN A 210 19.36 -10.90 -14.41
CA ASN A 210 19.37 -11.36 -15.80
C ASN A 210 20.81 -11.60 -16.32
N TYR A 211 21.54 -12.47 -15.63
CA TYR A 211 22.91 -12.90 -15.91
C TYR A 211 22.98 -13.87 -17.11
N GLY A 212 21.97 -14.72 -17.31
CA GLY A 212 21.87 -15.61 -18.47
C GLY A 212 21.07 -16.90 -18.22
N ASP A 213 20.80 -17.65 -19.30
CA ASP A 213 20.07 -18.92 -19.23
C ASP A 213 21.03 -20.12 -18.96
N TYR A 214 20.50 -21.21 -18.39
CA TYR A 214 21.12 -22.55 -18.24
C TYR A 214 22.47 -22.61 -17.50
N TYR A 215 22.60 -21.87 -16.39
CA TYR A 215 23.79 -21.89 -15.52
C TYR A 215 23.47 -22.35 -14.08
N GLY A 216 24.47 -22.89 -13.39
CA GLY A 216 24.42 -23.14 -11.95
C GLY A 216 25.50 -22.36 -11.20
N THR A 217 25.27 -21.97 -9.95
CA THR A 217 26.30 -21.32 -9.11
C THR A 217 26.38 -21.87 -7.70
N ARG A 218 27.60 -21.85 -7.15
CA ARG A 218 27.88 -21.95 -5.71
C ARG A 218 28.53 -20.64 -5.25
N TRP A 219 27.93 -20.03 -4.24
CA TRP A 219 28.55 -18.96 -3.49
C TRP A 219 29.16 -19.56 -2.23
N ARG A 220 30.37 -19.15 -1.82
CA ARG A 220 30.97 -19.61 -0.55
C ARG A 220 31.80 -18.52 0.15
N GLY A 221 31.90 -18.64 1.48
CA GLY A 221 32.62 -17.69 2.32
C GLY A 221 32.30 -17.85 3.81
N PHE A 222 32.57 -16.82 4.60
CA PHE A 222 32.20 -16.76 6.03
C PHE A 222 31.35 -15.52 6.33
N ILE A 223 30.20 -15.68 6.99
CA ILE A 223 29.44 -14.56 7.56
C ILE A 223 30.05 -14.19 8.92
N VAL A 224 30.10 -12.89 9.21
CA VAL A 224 30.68 -12.31 10.42
C VAL A 224 29.77 -11.23 11.02
N PRO A 225 29.10 -11.50 12.14
CA PRO A 225 28.28 -10.51 12.84
C PRO A 225 29.10 -9.35 13.41
N GLU A 226 28.56 -8.13 13.32
CA GLU A 226 29.07 -6.97 14.05
C GLU A 226 28.67 -6.96 15.53
N ARG A 227 27.59 -7.67 15.86
CA ARG A 227 26.99 -7.71 17.20
C ARG A 227 26.58 -9.15 17.52
N SER A 228 26.72 -9.54 18.79
CA SER A 228 26.22 -10.84 19.25
C SER A 228 24.71 -10.77 19.43
N GLY A 229 23.97 -11.72 18.87
CA GLY A 229 22.50 -11.71 18.93
C GLY A 229 21.82 -12.77 18.06
N ILE A 230 20.50 -12.85 18.18
CA ILE A 230 19.64 -13.64 17.29
C ILE A 230 19.65 -13.00 15.91
N HIS A 231 20.04 -13.77 14.89
CA HIS A 231 19.89 -13.42 13.49
C HIS A 231 18.88 -14.37 12.84
N ASN A 232 18.05 -13.85 11.95
CA ASN A 232 17.25 -14.66 11.02
C ASN A 232 17.68 -14.30 9.60
N PHE A 233 17.88 -15.32 8.76
CA PHE A 233 18.25 -15.15 7.36
C PHE A 233 17.06 -15.38 6.45
N TYR A 234 17.08 -14.72 5.30
CA TYR A 234 16.03 -14.71 4.32
C TYR A 234 16.61 -15.01 2.94
N ILE A 235 15.87 -15.67 2.06
CA ILE A 235 16.28 -15.88 0.66
C ILE A 235 15.15 -15.49 -0.29
N ALA A 236 15.50 -14.68 -1.28
CA ALA A 236 14.70 -14.36 -2.47
C ALA A 236 15.50 -14.83 -3.69
N GLY A 237 14.84 -15.36 -4.71
CA GLY A 237 15.53 -15.87 -5.89
C GLY A 237 14.63 -16.66 -6.83
N ARG A 238 15.02 -16.73 -8.10
CA ARG A 238 14.27 -17.47 -9.11
C ARG A 238 14.73 -18.92 -9.29
N HIS A 239 13.78 -19.80 -9.61
CA HIS A 239 13.94 -21.25 -9.75
C HIS A 239 14.30 -21.92 -8.42
N GLN A 240 15.46 -22.58 -8.34
CA GLN A 240 15.90 -23.24 -7.11
C GLN A 240 17.05 -22.46 -6.50
N CYS A 241 16.90 -22.07 -5.23
CA CYS A 241 17.97 -21.52 -4.43
C CYS A 241 17.96 -22.11 -3.01
N GLU A 242 19.13 -22.34 -2.43
CA GLU A 242 19.29 -22.84 -1.05
C GLU A 242 20.41 -22.09 -0.34
N PHE A 243 20.13 -21.50 0.83
CA PHE A 243 21.13 -20.94 1.72
C PHE A 243 21.47 -21.94 2.84
N TRP A 244 22.77 -22.20 3.01
CA TRP A 244 23.34 -23.13 3.98
C TRP A 244 24.34 -22.39 4.88
N LEU A 245 24.30 -22.65 6.20
CA LEU A 245 25.15 -21.98 7.19
C LEU A 245 25.60 -22.95 8.30
N ASP A 246 26.91 -23.04 8.53
CA ASP A 246 27.50 -23.67 9.70
C ASP A 246 27.37 -22.72 10.89
N THR A 247 26.59 -23.12 11.90
CA THR A 247 26.42 -22.37 13.15
C THR A 247 27.38 -22.81 14.25
N SER A 248 28.19 -23.86 14.04
CA SER A 248 29.25 -24.24 14.98
C SER A 248 30.27 -23.13 15.15
N GLY A 249 30.52 -22.37 14.06
CA GLY A 249 31.50 -21.28 13.97
C GLY A 249 32.94 -21.80 13.95
N ASN A 250 33.18 -22.94 13.30
CA ASN A 250 34.50 -23.52 13.09
C ASN A 250 34.98 -23.21 11.66
N PRO A 251 36.04 -22.41 11.45
CA PRO A 251 36.42 -21.94 10.13
C PRO A 251 37.27 -22.96 9.32
N ALA A 252 37.27 -24.25 9.70
CA ALA A 252 38.33 -25.19 9.34
C ALA A 252 37.90 -26.36 8.44
N ASP A 253 36.61 -26.65 8.34
CA ASP A 253 36.14 -27.95 7.80
C ASP A 253 34.78 -27.92 7.08
N GLY A 254 33.84 -27.02 7.42
CA GLY A 254 32.54 -26.93 6.74
C GLY A 254 31.62 -28.16 6.93
N VAL A 255 31.98 -29.05 7.86
CA VAL A 255 31.38 -30.39 8.05
C VAL A 255 29.97 -30.34 8.67
N ASP A 256 29.67 -29.30 9.48
CA ASP A 256 28.40 -29.14 10.19
C ASP A 256 27.47 -28.07 9.54
N ILE A 257 27.55 -27.91 8.21
CA ILE A 257 26.71 -26.96 7.46
C ILE A 257 25.27 -27.47 7.29
N GLU A 258 24.26 -26.68 7.70
CA GLU A 258 22.83 -27.03 7.54
C GLU A 258 22.10 -25.99 6.70
N ARG A 259 21.09 -26.43 5.93
CA ARG A 259 20.22 -25.54 5.15
C ARG A 259 19.34 -24.70 6.07
N ARG A 260 19.33 -23.39 5.87
CA ARG A 260 18.61 -22.42 6.71
C ARG A 260 17.32 -21.92 6.08
N CYS A 261 17.34 -21.65 4.77
CA CYS A 261 16.18 -21.27 3.97
C CYS A 261 16.40 -21.67 2.50
N TRP A 262 15.31 -21.80 1.74
CA TRP A 262 15.32 -22.27 0.35
C TRP A 262 14.04 -21.94 -0.42
N LEU A 263 14.18 -21.89 -1.74
CA LEU A 263 13.09 -21.88 -2.72
C LEU A 263 13.29 -23.02 -3.73
N TYR A 264 12.18 -23.53 -4.28
CA TYR A 264 12.15 -24.50 -5.38
C TYR A 264 11.12 -24.02 -6.42
N ASP A 265 11.09 -24.63 -7.61
CA ASP A 265 10.43 -24.13 -8.83
C ASP A 265 8.90 -23.85 -8.79
N GLN A 266 8.23 -24.00 -7.64
CA GLN A 266 6.83 -23.58 -7.41
C GLN A 266 6.72 -22.33 -6.52
N ASN A 267 7.82 -21.91 -5.89
CA ASN A 267 7.91 -20.84 -4.90
C ASN A 267 8.81 -19.72 -5.46
N LEU A 268 8.43 -19.13 -6.60
CA LEU A 268 9.16 -18.02 -7.20
C LEU A 268 8.81 -16.71 -6.48
N THR A 269 9.82 -15.91 -6.13
CA THR A 269 9.66 -14.58 -5.51
C THR A 269 9.88 -13.47 -6.54
N GLU A 270 9.50 -12.23 -6.21
CA GLU A 270 10.08 -11.03 -6.83
C GLU A 270 11.45 -10.70 -6.18
N GLU A 271 12.15 -9.68 -6.69
CA GLU A 271 13.49 -9.32 -6.19
C GLU A 271 13.42 -8.69 -4.79
N GLU A 272 14.12 -9.27 -3.82
CA GLU A 272 14.06 -8.87 -2.41
C GLU A 272 12.66 -8.96 -1.77
N ASP A 273 11.75 -9.76 -2.34
CA ASP A 273 10.53 -10.19 -1.64
C ASP A 273 10.90 -11.25 -0.59
N TRP A 274 10.84 -10.85 0.68
CA TRP A 274 11.28 -11.64 1.83
C TRP A 274 10.15 -12.40 2.53
N ASP A 275 8.88 -12.08 2.27
CA ASP A 275 7.72 -12.61 3.01
C ASP A 275 6.64 -13.29 2.14
N TYR A 276 6.79 -13.30 0.81
CA TYR A 276 5.91 -13.92 -0.19
C TYR A 276 5.13 -15.15 0.29
N LEU A 277 5.82 -16.23 0.69
CA LEU A 277 5.18 -17.48 1.10
C LEU A 277 4.32 -17.32 2.35
N SER A 278 4.75 -16.47 3.30
CA SER A 278 3.96 -16.17 4.48
C SER A 278 2.72 -15.31 4.16
N SER A 279 2.82 -14.40 3.18
CA SER A 279 1.68 -13.59 2.70
C SER A 279 0.59 -14.47 2.08
N LEU A 280 0.98 -15.57 1.42
CA LEU A 280 0.08 -16.58 0.85
C LEU A 280 -0.43 -17.63 1.87
N GLY A 281 -0.09 -17.50 3.16
CA GLY A 281 -0.42 -18.49 4.19
C GLY A 281 0.26 -19.85 4.02
N LEU A 282 1.32 -19.93 3.20
CA LEU A 282 2.07 -21.15 2.94
C LEU A 282 3.16 -21.37 4.01
N PRO A 283 3.69 -22.61 4.13
CA PRO A 283 4.85 -22.86 4.99
C PRO A 283 6.06 -22.04 4.51
N ASP A 284 6.43 -21.03 5.29
CA ASP A 284 7.58 -20.17 5.03
C ASP A 284 8.88 -20.99 5.02
N THR A 285 9.49 -21.11 3.83
CA THR A 285 10.84 -21.64 3.63
C THR A 285 11.84 -20.54 3.25
N GLN A 286 11.40 -19.29 3.11
CA GLN A 286 12.25 -18.13 2.85
C GLN A 286 13.01 -17.71 4.11
N LYS A 287 12.37 -17.78 5.29
CA LYS A 287 12.96 -17.39 6.58
C LYS A 287 13.63 -18.56 7.30
N SER A 288 14.79 -18.30 7.91
CA SER A 288 15.44 -19.24 8.81
C SER A 288 14.86 -19.20 10.23
N ALA A 289 14.99 -20.33 10.93
CA ALA A 289 14.89 -20.35 12.40
C ALA A 289 15.87 -19.36 13.06
N ASP A 290 15.65 -19.04 14.33
CA ASP A 290 16.46 -18.12 15.12
C ASP A 290 17.89 -18.65 15.32
N LEU A 291 18.90 -17.97 14.75
CA LEU A 291 20.31 -18.37 14.86
C LEU A 291 21.07 -17.38 15.75
N PHE A 292 21.49 -17.79 16.94
CA PHE A 292 22.32 -16.93 17.80
C PHE A 292 23.77 -16.91 17.30
N LEU A 293 24.19 -15.79 16.71
CA LEU A 293 25.56 -15.59 16.22
C LEU A 293 26.36 -14.68 17.17
N THR A 294 27.67 -14.88 17.19
CA THR A 294 28.61 -14.15 18.06
C THR A 294 29.41 -13.12 17.28
N GLU A 295 29.53 -11.92 17.84
CA GLU A 295 30.32 -10.80 17.32
C GLU A 295 31.74 -11.21 16.89
N GLY A 296 32.12 -10.82 15.68
CA GLY A 296 33.46 -11.02 15.12
C GLY A 296 33.84 -12.47 14.79
N ARG A 297 32.99 -13.46 15.12
CA ARG A 297 33.19 -14.88 14.81
C ARG A 297 32.82 -15.18 13.35
N ARG A 298 33.55 -16.12 12.74
CA ARG A 298 33.33 -16.61 11.37
C ARG A 298 32.36 -17.78 11.37
N TYR A 299 31.41 -17.77 10.44
CA TYR A 299 30.41 -18.81 10.22
C TYR A 299 30.41 -19.19 8.73
N TYR A 300 30.84 -20.41 8.38
CA TYR A 300 30.96 -20.80 6.96
C TYR A 300 29.57 -20.92 6.31
N PHE A 301 29.42 -20.37 5.12
CA PHE A 301 28.16 -20.39 4.38
C PHE A 301 28.34 -20.86 2.95
N GLU A 302 27.26 -21.43 2.39
CA GLU A 302 27.12 -21.68 0.97
C GLU A 302 25.75 -21.19 0.48
N ILE A 303 25.69 -20.60 -0.72
CA ILE A 303 24.43 -20.39 -1.45
C ILE A 303 24.52 -21.20 -2.72
N TYR A 304 23.54 -22.06 -2.96
CA TYR A 304 23.36 -22.69 -4.27
C TYR A 304 22.22 -22.01 -5.01
N HIS A 305 22.41 -21.78 -6.30
CA HIS A 305 21.37 -21.27 -7.19
C HIS A 305 21.49 -21.97 -8.54
N ASN A 306 20.39 -22.57 -9.01
CA ASN A 306 20.35 -23.28 -10.28
C ASN A 306 19.28 -22.65 -11.17
N HIS A 307 19.72 -22.06 -12.28
CA HIS A 307 18.86 -21.28 -13.16
C HIS A 307 18.64 -21.99 -14.51
N HIS A 308 17.38 -22.03 -14.97
CA HIS A 308 17.01 -22.66 -16.25
C HIS A 308 16.92 -21.67 -17.41
N ALA A 309 15.90 -20.80 -17.43
CA ALA A 309 15.77 -19.77 -18.45
C ALA A 309 14.88 -18.60 -17.99
N GLN A 310 14.89 -17.48 -18.73
CA GLN A 310 14.25 -16.19 -18.42
C GLN A 310 15.00 -15.41 -17.33
N TRP A 311 14.60 -14.15 -17.05
CA TRP A 311 15.25 -13.28 -16.06
C TRP A 311 15.56 -13.99 -14.72
N ASP A 312 16.82 -13.99 -14.31
CA ASP A 312 17.28 -14.50 -13.02
C ASP A 312 17.50 -13.40 -11.99
N HIS A 313 17.36 -13.77 -10.72
CA HIS A 313 17.80 -13.01 -9.55
C HIS A 313 18.10 -13.97 -8.39
N LEU A 314 18.89 -13.50 -7.43
CA LEU A 314 19.21 -14.17 -6.17
C LEU A 314 19.63 -13.13 -5.13
N ALA A 315 19.06 -13.19 -3.92
CA ALA A 315 19.48 -12.37 -2.79
C ALA A 315 19.32 -13.12 -1.46
N VAL A 316 20.29 -12.98 -0.55
CA VAL A 316 20.19 -13.44 0.84
C VAL A 316 20.19 -12.23 1.76
N GLY A 317 19.09 -12.08 2.49
CA GLY A 317 18.87 -11.05 3.50
C GLY A 317 19.11 -11.56 4.92
N TRP A 318 19.25 -10.62 5.87
CA TRP A 318 19.24 -10.92 7.30
C TRP A 318 18.54 -9.83 8.12
N GLU A 319 18.15 -10.16 9.34
CA GLU A 319 17.78 -9.21 10.40
C GLU A 319 18.51 -9.55 11.72
N LEU A 320 18.51 -8.63 12.68
CA LEU A 320 19.12 -8.79 14.01
C LEU A 320 18.09 -8.50 15.11
N GLU A 321 18.01 -9.38 16.13
CA GLU A 321 17.09 -9.28 17.28
C GLU A 321 15.61 -9.10 16.85
N LYS A 322 15.23 -9.70 15.72
CA LYS A 322 13.88 -9.63 15.12
C LYS A 322 13.39 -8.21 14.88
N SER A 323 14.26 -7.38 14.29
CA SER A 323 13.99 -5.97 14.01
C SER A 323 12.92 -5.71 12.94
N GLY A 324 12.40 -6.72 12.23
CA GLY A 324 11.45 -6.60 11.12
C GLY A 324 12.07 -6.06 9.84
N ARG A 325 13.13 -5.25 9.96
CA ARG A 325 13.94 -4.75 8.84
C ARG A 325 14.93 -5.81 8.37
N VAL A 326 14.56 -6.54 7.31
CA VAL A 326 15.48 -7.36 6.52
C VAL A 326 16.35 -6.46 5.65
N THR A 327 17.63 -6.81 5.49
CA THR A 327 18.53 -6.20 4.49
C THR A 327 19.40 -7.28 3.86
N VAL A 328 19.71 -7.18 2.55
CA VAL A 328 20.76 -7.98 1.90
C VAL A 328 22.03 -7.99 2.76
N VAL A 329 22.64 -9.17 2.97
CA VAL A 329 23.88 -9.27 3.77
C VAL A 329 25.00 -8.51 3.05
N PRO A 330 25.55 -7.42 3.62
CA PRO A 330 26.50 -6.57 2.95
C PRO A 330 27.93 -7.13 3.03
N GLY A 331 28.75 -6.82 2.03
CA GLY A 331 30.10 -7.35 1.90
C GLY A 331 31.06 -6.94 3.00
N ASP A 332 30.74 -5.95 3.83
CA ASP A 332 31.50 -5.61 5.04
C ASP A 332 31.31 -6.63 6.20
N ARG A 333 30.49 -7.67 5.98
CA ARG A 333 30.17 -8.78 6.90
C ARG A 333 30.53 -10.16 6.37
N LEU A 334 31.15 -10.24 5.20
CA LEU A 334 31.50 -11.49 4.52
C LEU A 334 33.01 -11.73 4.62
N GLU A 335 33.49 -12.96 4.38
CA GLU A 335 34.90 -13.20 4.05
C GLU A 335 35.01 -14.27 2.94
N PRO A 336 35.98 -14.14 2.01
CA PRO A 336 36.17 -15.10 0.91
C PRO A 336 36.79 -16.42 1.35
N VAL A 337 36.62 -17.46 0.54
CA VAL A 337 37.40 -18.71 0.63
C VAL A 337 38.64 -18.60 -0.25
N GLY A 338 39.84 -18.77 0.31
CA GLY A 338 41.08 -18.84 -0.48
C GLY A 338 42.37 -18.44 0.26
N ASP A 339 43.39 -19.29 0.13
CA ASP A 339 44.82 -19.05 0.37
C ASP A 339 45.24 -18.14 1.55
N PHE A 340 44.93 -18.61 2.77
CA PHE A 340 45.50 -18.11 4.03
C PHE A 340 46.78 -18.91 4.36
N VAL A 341 47.91 -18.54 3.75
CA VAL A 341 49.21 -19.22 3.88
C VAL A 341 49.57 -19.57 5.33
N GLU A 342 49.97 -20.81 5.55
CA GLU A 342 50.15 -21.40 6.88
C GLU A 342 51.27 -20.76 7.75
N ASN A 343 51.09 -20.84 9.07
CA ASN A 343 52.15 -21.06 10.06
C ASN A 343 53.27 -20.00 10.23
N GLU A 344 53.00 -18.69 10.08
CA GLU A 344 53.88 -17.64 10.64
C GLU A 344 53.44 -17.14 12.04
N ILE A 345 54.40 -16.73 12.87
CA ILE A 345 54.16 -16.28 14.26
C ILE A 345 54.01 -14.75 14.31
N TYR A 346 52.78 -14.25 14.16
CA TYR A 346 52.41 -12.82 14.10
C TYR A 346 52.50 -12.04 15.44
N SER A 347 53.50 -12.35 16.27
CA SER A 347 53.66 -11.84 17.64
C SER A 347 54.30 -10.45 17.76
N ASN A 348 54.83 -9.87 16.67
CA ASN A 348 55.57 -8.59 16.69
C ASN A 348 55.08 -7.55 15.66
N ASN A 349 53.86 -7.75 15.14
CA ASN A 349 53.24 -6.94 14.10
C ASN A 349 51.74 -6.65 14.33
N ASN A 350 51.23 -6.91 15.55
CA ASN A 350 49.85 -6.60 15.91
C ASN A 350 49.58 -5.08 15.97
N SER A 351 48.37 -4.68 15.56
CA SER A 351 47.97 -3.27 15.50
C SER A 351 48.03 -2.55 16.86
N ALA A 352 47.75 -3.25 17.96
CA ALA A 352 47.79 -2.68 19.31
C ALA A 352 49.22 -2.23 19.72
N ALA A 353 50.23 -3.05 19.43
CA ALA A 353 51.63 -2.71 19.70
C ALA A 353 52.13 -1.55 18.82
N LEU A 354 51.65 -1.46 17.57
CA LEU A 354 51.96 -0.36 16.65
C LEU A 354 51.47 1.00 17.20
N LEU A 355 50.27 1.02 17.79
CA LEU A 355 49.63 2.23 18.34
C LEU A 355 50.16 2.63 19.73
N SER A 356 50.63 1.66 20.53
CA SER A 356 51.06 1.90 21.92
C SER A 356 52.34 2.73 22.09
N GLY A 357 53.08 3.02 21.01
CA GLY A 357 54.19 3.98 20.96
C GLY A 357 55.51 3.48 21.57
N GLY A 358 56.43 2.98 20.74
CA GLY A 358 57.76 2.56 21.19
C GLY A 358 58.88 2.57 20.15
N THR A 359 58.57 2.42 18.86
CA THR A 359 59.55 2.47 17.75
C THR A 359 58.91 3.10 16.51
N SER A 360 59.68 3.87 15.73
CA SER A 360 59.25 4.31 14.40
C SER A 360 59.26 3.11 13.45
N LYS A 361 58.12 2.82 12.81
CA LYS A 361 58.01 1.85 11.72
C LYS A 361 57.85 2.57 10.39
N PHE A 362 58.29 1.94 9.32
CA PHE A 362 57.85 2.26 7.96
C PHE A 362 56.56 1.48 7.66
N VAL A 363 55.69 2.05 6.84
CA VAL A 363 54.39 1.48 6.44
C VAL A 363 54.28 1.53 4.91
N ARG A 364 53.72 0.50 4.28
CA ARG A 364 53.33 0.52 2.86
C ARG A 364 52.03 -0.23 2.64
N VAL A 365 51.25 0.20 1.65
CA VAL A 365 50.24 -0.67 1.02
C VAL A 365 50.97 -1.54 0.01
N ARG A 366 50.70 -2.85 0.02
CA ARG A 366 51.18 -3.83 -0.97
C ARG A 366 49.98 -4.46 -1.65
N THR A 367 49.97 -4.42 -2.97
CA THR A 367 48.97 -5.13 -3.80
C THR A 367 49.45 -6.55 -4.10
N PHE A 368 48.49 -7.42 -4.34
CA PHE A 368 48.63 -8.73 -4.95
C PHE A 368 47.67 -8.75 -6.16
N GLY A 369 48.17 -9.29 -7.28
CA GLY A 369 47.30 -9.75 -8.36
C GLY A 369 46.44 -10.95 -7.91
N PRO A 370 45.63 -11.51 -8.82
CA PRO A 370 44.88 -12.73 -8.55
C PRO A 370 45.82 -13.88 -8.13
N LEU A 371 45.27 -14.85 -7.40
CA LEU A 371 46.02 -15.95 -6.79
C LEU A 371 45.81 -17.25 -7.56
N ASP A 372 46.89 -18.01 -7.65
CA ASP A 372 47.06 -19.23 -8.44
C ASP A 372 46.91 -19.05 -9.97
N PRO A 373 48.01 -19.09 -10.75
CA PRO A 373 47.96 -19.15 -12.21
C PRO A 373 47.16 -20.35 -12.75
N GLY A 374 47.08 -21.46 -12.00
CA GLY A 374 46.26 -22.63 -12.37
C GLY A 374 44.75 -22.45 -12.14
N ALA A 375 44.32 -21.25 -11.72
CA ALA A 375 42.91 -20.86 -11.59
C ALA A 375 42.58 -19.62 -12.45
N LEU A 376 43.39 -19.37 -13.49
CA LEU A 376 43.29 -18.23 -14.43
C LEU A 376 43.56 -18.62 -15.89
N ASP A 377 43.89 -19.89 -16.16
CA ASP A 377 44.25 -20.52 -17.45
C ASP A 377 43.73 -21.95 -17.34
N ALA A 378 42.39 -22.09 -17.35
CA ALA A 378 41.70 -23.25 -16.79
C ALA A 378 41.86 -24.55 -17.61
N ASP A 379 42.31 -24.46 -18.87
CA ASP A 379 42.60 -25.60 -19.75
C ASP A 379 44.08 -25.75 -20.17
N GLU A 380 45.00 -24.98 -19.55
CA GLU A 380 46.45 -24.96 -19.80
C GLU A 380 46.82 -24.60 -21.28
N ASP A 381 46.04 -23.71 -21.90
CA ASP A 381 46.23 -23.18 -23.26
C ASP A 381 47.28 -22.05 -23.31
N GLY A 382 47.34 -21.24 -22.24
CA GLY A 382 48.23 -20.08 -22.11
C GLY A 382 47.57 -18.71 -22.36
N VAL A 383 46.28 -18.67 -22.72
CA VAL A 383 45.43 -17.48 -22.65
C VAL A 383 44.67 -17.48 -21.32
N ALA A 384 44.59 -16.33 -20.65
CA ALA A 384 43.86 -16.26 -19.39
C ALA A 384 42.33 -16.26 -19.56
N ASP A 385 41.61 -16.89 -18.63
CA ASP A 385 40.15 -16.89 -18.58
C ASP A 385 39.57 -15.45 -18.55
N ASP A 386 40.31 -14.49 -17.97
CA ASP A 386 39.94 -13.06 -17.95
C ASP A 386 40.05 -12.40 -19.34
N ILE A 387 40.92 -12.90 -20.22
CA ILE A 387 40.99 -12.50 -21.62
C ILE A 387 39.83 -13.11 -22.40
N GLU A 388 39.56 -14.42 -22.26
CA GLU A 388 38.46 -15.08 -22.97
C GLU A 388 37.11 -14.41 -22.67
N ASN A 389 36.79 -14.23 -21.39
CA ASN A 389 35.52 -13.64 -20.94
C ASN A 389 35.38 -12.15 -21.33
N ILE A 390 36.47 -11.38 -21.37
CA ILE A 390 36.44 -9.97 -21.84
C ILE A 390 36.24 -9.88 -23.36
N LEU A 391 36.59 -10.92 -24.12
CA LEU A 391 36.56 -10.91 -25.59
C LEU A 391 35.34 -11.58 -26.24
N GLU A 392 34.34 -12.05 -25.48
CA GLU A 392 33.10 -12.63 -26.04
C GLU A 392 32.42 -11.74 -27.11
N GLY A 393 32.54 -10.41 -27.00
CA GLY A 393 32.01 -9.46 -27.98
C GLY A 393 32.75 -9.41 -29.34
N TYR A 394 33.97 -9.96 -29.43
CA TYR A 394 34.84 -9.88 -30.60
C TYR A 394 34.94 -11.23 -31.33
N GLN A 395 34.37 -11.31 -32.53
CA GLN A 395 34.12 -12.56 -33.29
C GLN A 395 35.34 -13.33 -33.84
N PHE A 396 36.52 -13.22 -33.22
CA PHE A 396 37.75 -13.88 -33.68
C PHE A 396 38.00 -15.25 -33.05
N PHE A 397 37.51 -15.46 -31.83
CA PHE A 397 37.52 -16.75 -31.11
C PHE A 397 36.08 -17.24 -30.95
N ARG A 398 35.87 -18.51 -30.60
CA ARG A 398 34.53 -19.12 -30.48
C ARG A 398 34.45 -19.98 -29.23
N ALA A 399 33.32 -19.92 -28.53
CA ALA A 399 32.93 -20.76 -27.39
C ALA A 399 32.92 -22.27 -27.71
N ARG A 400 34.12 -22.82 -27.87
CA ARG A 400 34.50 -24.23 -28.03
C ARG A 400 35.92 -24.50 -27.50
N SER A 401 36.63 -23.49 -26.96
CA SER A 401 37.96 -23.64 -26.33
C SER A 401 37.88 -24.62 -25.16
N ALA A 402 36.97 -24.34 -24.21
CA ALA A 402 36.67 -25.05 -22.96
C ALA A 402 36.24 -26.53 -23.10
N HIS A 403 37.07 -27.35 -23.74
CA HIS A 403 36.98 -28.79 -23.78
C HIS A 403 38.41 -29.36 -23.79
N PRO A 404 38.82 -30.20 -22.81
CA PRO A 404 40.21 -30.64 -22.62
C PRO A 404 40.73 -31.66 -23.66
N GLU A 405 40.20 -31.64 -24.88
CA GLU A 405 40.69 -32.40 -26.04
C GLU A 405 40.95 -31.51 -27.28
N THR A 406 40.56 -30.23 -27.28
CA THR A 406 40.66 -29.33 -28.44
C THR A 406 41.87 -28.39 -28.39
N ARG A 407 43.05 -28.91 -28.74
CA ARG A 407 44.20 -28.05 -29.06
C ARG A 407 43.95 -27.25 -30.35
N ASP A 408 43.95 -25.92 -30.26
CA ASP A 408 44.16 -25.02 -31.41
C ASP A 408 45.65 -24.70 -31.55
N ASP A 409 46.18 -24.73 -32.78
CA ASP A 409 47.60 -24.52 -33.08
C ASP A 409 47.96 -23.02 -33.30
N ARG A 410 47.08 -22.07 -32.95
CA ARG A 410 47.14 -20.65 -33.41
C ARG A 410 47.51 -19.62 -32.34
N SER A 411 48.82 -19.42 -32.14
CA SER A 411 49.37 -18.26 -31.42
C SER A 411 48.89 -16.90 -31.98
N LEU A 412 48.75 -15.89 -31.11
CA LEU A 412 48.26 -14.51 -31.27
C LEU A 412 48.83 -13.62 -32.42
N ALA A 413 49.69 -14.14 -33.31
CA ALA A 413 50.53 -13.40 -34.25
C ALA A 413 49.81 -12.67 -35.42
N VAL A 414 48.49 -12.40 -35.34
CA VAL A 414 47.69 -11.79 -36.43
C VAL A 414 46.68 -10.73 -35.93
N ALA A 415 46.91 -10.11 -34.76
CA ALA A 415 46.02 -9.07 -34.19
C ALA A 415 46.14 -7.66 -34.84
N SER A 416 46.90 -7.49 -35.92
CA SER A 416 47.37 -6.17 -36.39
C SER A 416 46.36 -5.29 -37.16
N GLN A 417 45.06 -5.64 -37.19
CA GLN A 417 44.00 -4.84 -37.83
C GLN A 417 42.62 -4.95 -37.14
N ALA A 418 42.46 -4.29 -36.00
CA ALA A 418 41.13 -3.95 -35.47
C ALA A 418 41.14 -2.59 -34.75
N SER A 419 40.36 -1.63 -35.22
CA SER A 419 39.88 -0.54 -34.36
C SER A 419 38.72 -1.07 -33.50
N PRO A 420 38.54 -0.60 -32.26
CA PRO A 420 37.32 -0.91 -31.52
C PRO A 420 36.09 -0.39 -32.28
N SER A 421 34.97 -1.10 -32.17
CA SER A 421 33.68 -0.66 -32.68
C SER A 421 33.16 0.54 -31.87
N ASP A 422 32.29 1.35 -32.48
CA ASP A 422 31.57 2.42 -31.79
C ASP A 422 30.83 1.86 -30.55
N ASP A 423 30.75 2.65 -29.47
CA ASP A 423 30.02 2.27 -28.25
C ASP A 423 28.53 2.10 -28.53
N VAL A 424 27.98 0.89 -28.47
CA VAL A 424 26.55 0.63 -28.66
C VAL A 424 25.86 0.55 -27.30
N ILE A 425 24.89 1.45 -27.07
CA ILE A 425 24.03 1.44 -25.87
C ILE A 425 22.67 0.82 -26.20
N THR A 426 22.24 -0.16 -25.39
CA THR A 426 20.93 -0.80 -25.46
C THR A 426 20.16 -0.66 -24.15
N VAL A 427 18.84 -0.81 -24.22
CA VAL A 427 17.95 -0.82 -23.06
C VAL A 427 17.48 -2.23 -22.76
N GLU A 428 17.41 -2.57 -21.49
CA GLU A 428 16.85 -3.80 -20.95
C GLU A 428 15.96 -3.46 -19.75
N VAL A 429 14.88 -4.21 -19.54
CA VAL A 429 14.00 -4.05 -18.38
C VAL A 429 14.17 -5.27 -17.49
N THR A 430 14.67 -5.07 -16.27
CA THR A 430 14.87 -6.16 -15.29
C THR A 430 13.70 -6.27 -14.32
N ASP A 431 13.08 -5.13 -13.98
CA ASP A 431 11.78 -5.09 -13.33
C ASP A 431 10.87 -4.16 -14.13
N ASN A 432 9.71 -4.69 -14.55
CA ASN A 432 8.77 -3.98 -15.41
C ASN A 432 7.63 -3.29 -14.65
N THR A 433 7.54 -3.38 -13.32
CA THR A 433 6.35 -2.93 -12.57
C THR A 433 6.70 -2.11 -11.33
N GLY A 434 6.48 -0.80 -11.37
CA GLY A 434 6.51 0.07 -10.19
C GLY A 434 5.14 0.05 -9.50
N ARG A 435 5.11 0.04 -8.16
CA ARG A 435 3.84 0.02 -7.40
C ARG A 435 3.86 1.09 -6.31
N GLU A 436 2.91 2.02 -6.30
CA GLU A 436 2.84 3.05 -5.23
C GLU A 436 2.73 2.41 -3.84
N ASN A 437 1.89 1.39 -3.71
CA ASN A 437 1.67 0.64 -2.49
C ASN A 437 1.91 -0.86 -2.72
N ASN A 438 3.14 -1.32 -2.49
CA ASN A 438 3.48 -2.76 -2.46
C ASN A 438 3.32 -3.38 -1.05
N GLY A 439 2.47 -2.77 -0.21
CA GLY A 439 2.16 -3.20 1.15
C GLY A 439 3.24 -2.88 2.19
N THR A 440 2.83 -2.97 3.45
CA THR A 440 3.73 -2.86 4.62
C THR A 440 3.58 -4.07 5.54
N THR A 441 4.58 -4.32 6.38
CA THR A 441 4.45 -5.22 7.55
C THR A 441 3.59 -4.54 8.63
N PRO A 442 3.10 -5.28 9.66
CA PRO A 442 2.35 -4.68 10.78
C PRO A 442 3.09 -3.56 11.53
N GLU A 443 4.42 -3.49 11.40
CA GLU A 443 5.30 -2.46 11.96
C GLU A 443 5.46 -1.23 11.05
N GLY A 444 4.81 -1.19 9.88
CA GLY A 444 4.84 -0.08 8.92
C GLY A 444 6.07 -0.07 8.00
N ILE A 445 6.77 -1.20 7.84
CA ILE A 445 7.94 -1.33 6.96
C ILE A 445 7.45 -1.76 5.55
N PRO A 446 7.80 -1.07 4.45
CA PRO A 446 7.48 -1.52 3.09
C PRO A 446 8.03 -2.92 2.82
N ARG A 447 7.22 -3.83 2.25
CA ARG A 447 7.60 -5.25 2.08
C ARG A 447 8.71 -5.44 1.04
N VAL A 448 8.70 -4.63 -0.03
CA VAL A 448 9.66 -4.62 -1.15
C VAL A 448 9.97 -3.16 -1.52
N LYS A 449 11.03 -2.87 -2.29
CA LYS A 449 11.22 -1.53 -2.86
C LYS A 449 10.24 -1.31 -4.02
N ASN A 450 9.48 -0.21 -3.99
CA ASN A 450 8.35 0.10 -4.88
C ASN A 450 8.69 0.41 -6.36
N VAL A 451 9.89 0.06 -6.85
CA VAL A 451 10.45 0.60 -8.11
C VAL A 451 10.38 -0.36 -9.30
N ALA A 452 10.07 0.16 -10.49
CA ALA A 452 10.47 -0.52 -11.73
C ALA A 452 11.96 -0.25 -12.00
N ARG A 453 12.66 -1.16 -12.69
CA ARG A 453 14.10 -1.05 -12.98
C ARG A 453 14.45 -1.33 -14.45
N ILE A 454 15.13 -0.37 -15.04
CA ILE A 454 15.60 -0.39 -16.42
C ILE A 454 17.14 -0.31 -16.44
N LEU A 455 17.80 -1.28 -17.09
CA LEU A 455 19.25 -1.28 -17.30
C LEU A 455 19.59 -0.67 -18.66
N LEU A 456 20.62 0.18 -18.67
CA LEU A 456 21.25 0.70 -19.87
C LEU A 456 22.60 -0.02 -20.03
N ARG A 457 22.68 -1.01 -20.95
CA ARG A 457 23.89 -1.82 -21.19
C ARG A 457 24.72 -1.24 -22.35
N ARG A 458 26.05 -1.41 -22.30
CA ARG A 458 27.05 -0.95 -23.28
C ARG A 458 27.83 -2.14 -23.85
N SER A 459 27.80 -2.31 -25.17
CA SER A 459 28.78 -3.14 -25.89
C SER A 459 29.68 -2.25 -26.73
N GLY A 460 31.00 -2.24 -26.44
CA GLY A 460 31.93 -1.29 -27.03
C GLY A 460 33.19 -1.07 -26.18
N SER A 461 33.66 0.17 -26.11
CA SER A 461 34.82 0.55 -25.29
C SER A 461 34.49 0.55 -23.79
N LEU A 462 35.52 0.64 -22.94
CA LEU A 462 35.36 0.77 -21.48
C LEU A 462 35.38 2.23 -20.99
N ALA A 463 35.43 3.21 -21.90
CA ALA A 463 35.49 4.63 -21.55
C ALA A 463 34.19 5.11 -20.87
N PRO A 464 34.24 6.12 -19.96
CA PRO A 464 33.05 6.72 -19.39
C PRO A 464 32.13 7.31 -20.47
N LYS A 465 30.80 7.22 -20.29
CA LYS A 465 29.80 7.68 -21.25
C LYS A 465 28.65 8.42 -20.56
N ASN A 466 28.22 9.54 -21.11
CA ASN A 466 27.03 10.25 -20.64
C ASN A 466 25.83 9.85 -21.51
N ILE A 467 25.09 8.83 -21.07
CA ILE A 467 23.88 8.38 -21.75
C ILE A 467 22.79 9.43 -21.55
N THR A 468 22.03 9.72 -22.61
CA THR A 468 20.85 10.59 -22.55
C THR A 468 19.60 9.83 -22.99
N PHE A 469 18.51 10.02 -22.26
CA PHE A 469 17.23 9.35 -22.52
C PHE A 469 16.04 10.25 -22.18
N SER A 470 14.87 9.88 -22.69
CA SER A 470 13.59 10.54 -22.43
C SER A 470 12.59 9.53 -21.90
N LEU A 471 11.76 9.93 -20.94
CA LEU A 471 10.61 9.17 -20.46
C LEU A 471 9.34 9.70 -21.14
N ASN A 472 8.47 8.82 -21.62
CA ASN A 472 7.30 9.16 -22.42
C ASN A 472 6.13 8.24 -22.03
N GLY A 473 4.88 8.70 -22.14
CA GLY A 473 3.69 7.88 -21.88
C GLY A 473 3.41 6.79 -22.94
N PRO A 474 2.20 6.17 -22.95
CA PRO A 474 1.84 5.10 -23.86
C PRO A 474 1.84 5.46 -25.34
N VAL A 475 2.01 4.42 -26.17
CA VAL A 475 1.73 4.52 -27.62
C VAL A 475 0.22 4.53 -27.92
N ASP A 476 -0.60 3.87 -27.10
CA ASP A 476 -2.07 3.92 -27.17
C ASP A 476 -2.69 4.35 -25.81
N PRO A 477 -2.92 5.66 -25.59
CA PRO A 477 -3.54 6.17 -24.36
C PRO A 477 -5.05 5.85 -24.24
N ARG A 478 -5.59 4.90 -25.01
CA ARG A 478 -6.90 4.30 -24.72
C ARG A 478 -6.83 3.01 -23.91
N SER A 479 -5.72 2.28 -23.95
CA SER A 479 -5.56 0.96 -23.34
C SER A 479 -4.58 0.92 -22.14
N LYS A 480 -4.03 2.08 -21.76
CA LYS A 480 -3.10 2.30 -20.65
C LYS A 480 -3.33 3.68 -20.01
N GLY A 481 -2.92 3.84 -18.75
CA GLY A 481 -2.75 5.15 -18.09
C GLY A 481 -1.64 5.98 -18.75
N VAL A 482 -1.57 7.26 -18.42
CA VAL A 482 -0.72 8.27 -19.09
C VAL A 482 0.08 9.09 -18.07
N PRO A 483 1.30 8.64 -17.72
CA PRO A 483 2.03 9.17 -16.57
C PRO A 483 2.40 10.65 -16.72
N SER A 484 2.09 11.40 -15.67
CA SER A 484 2.42 12.80 -15.42
C SER A 484 3.83 12.96 -14.82
N GLU A 485 4.19 14.18 -14.43
CA GLU A 485 5.48 14.47 -13.76
C GLU A 485 5.36 14.53 -12.22
N ARG A 486 4.22 14.12 -11.65
CA ARG A 486 4.00 14.05 -10.19
C ARG A 486 4.03 12.63 -9.65
N ASP A 487 3.71 11.66 -10.49
CA ASP A 487 3.30 10.31 -10.09
C ASP A 487 4.48 9.33 -10.10
N TYR A 488 5.66 9.78 -10.57
CA TYR A 488 6.93 9.06 -10.42
C TYR A 488 8.15 9.95 -10.20
N LEU A 489 9.17 9.38 -9.55
CA LEU A 489 10.53 9.88 -9.45
C LEU A 489 11.50 8.92 -10.16
N ALA A 490 12.34 9.44 -11.05
CA ALA A 490 13.45 8.67 -11.63
C ALA A 490 14.71 8.83 -10.76
N GLU A 491 15.31 7.74 -10.31
CA GLU A 491 16.51 7.71 -9.46
C GLU A 491 17.52 6.64 -9.87
N GLN A 492 18.69 6.65 -9.23
CA GLN A 492 19.64 5.54 -9.24
C GLN A 492 19.38 4.61 -8.03
N PRO A 493 19.87 3.34 -8.05
CA PRO A 493 19.64 2.39 -6.95
C PRO A 493 20.13 2.84 -5.55
N ASP A 494 21.01 3.84 -5.47
CA ASP A 494 21.47 4.46 -4.21
C ASP A 494 20.49 5.50 -3.62
N GLY A 495 19.35 5.74 -4.28
CA GLY A 495 18.38 6.77 -3.91
C GLY A 495 18.75 8.17 -4.37
N THR A 496 19.73 8.34 -5.27
CA THR A 496 20.07 9.64 -5.86
C THR A 496 19.10 9.99 -7.01
N PRO A 497 18.31 11.08 -6.91
CA PRO A 497 17.38 11.47 -7.97
C PRO A 497 18.09 11.89 -9.26
N LEU A 498 17.60 11.40 -10.40
CA LEU A 498 18.13 11.73 -11.72
C LEU A 498 17.65 13.10 -12.17
N ARG A 499 18.60 13.97 -12.53
CA ARG A 499 18.29 15.35 -12.92
C ARG A 499 17.81 15.42 -14.37
N ARG A 500 16.52 15.68 -14.54
CA ARG A 500 15.91 16.09 -15.81
C ARG A 500 16.30 17.54 -16.17
N ASP A 501 16.53 17.80 -17.45
CA ASP A 501 16.61 19.15 -18.00
C ASP A 501 15.21 19.67 -18.35
N THR A 502 14.78 20.75 -17.70
CA THR A 502 13.42 21.32 -17.82
C THR A 502 13.15 22.07 -19.12
N ALA A 503 14.13 22.20 -20.02
CA ALA A 503 13.98 22.88 -21.32
C ALA A 503 13.87 21.90 -22.49
N SER A 504 14.40 20.68 -22.33
CA SER A 504 14.41 19.61 -23.34
C SER A 504 13.64 18.35 -22.92
N GLY A 505 13.34 18.19 -21.63
CA GLY A 505 12.68 17.01 -21.06
C GLY A 505 13.59 15.80 -20.85
N VAL A 506 14.88 15.93 -21.17
CA VAL A 506 15.88 14.85 -21.23
C VAL A 506 16.51 14.58 -19.86
N TYR A 507 16.76 13.31 -19.57
CA TYR A 507 17.58 12.83 -18.45
C TYR A 507 19.00 12.48 -18.92
N MET A 508 19.97 12.57 -18.01
CA MET A 508 21.37 12.21 -18.26
C MET A 508 21.90 11.32 -17.13
N LEU A 509 22.56 10.22 -17.49
CA LEU A 509 23.20 9.27 -16.58
C LEU A 509 24.63 8.97 -17.06
N THR A 510 25.59 8.92 -16.13
CA THR A 510 27.00 8.66 -16.46
C THR A 510 27.37 7.21 -16.17
N LEU A 511 27.68 6.43 -17.21
CA LEU A 511 28.48 5.21 -17.06
C LEU A 511 29.92 5.61 -16.70
N PRO A 512 30.48 5.15 -15.56
CA PRO A 512 31.90 5.33 -15.27
C PRO A 512 32.77 4.40 -16.14
N PHE A 513 34.09 4.51 -15.97
CA PHE A 513 35.05 3.63 -16.65
C PHE A 513 34.85 2.17 -16.19
N GLY A 514 34.97 1.22 -17.12
CA GLY A 514 34.83 -0.21 -16.83
C GLY A 514 33.38 -0.71 -16.76
N SER A 515 32.46 0.02 -16.12
CA SER A 515 31.05 -0.39 -15.98
C SER A 515 30.35 -0.59 -17.33
N THR A 516 29.97 -1.82 -17.64
CA THR A 516 29.22 -2.22 -18.85
C THR A 516 27.74 -1.88 -18.77
N GLU A 517 27.22 -1.52 -17.60
CA GLU A 517 25.80 -1.21 -17.38
C GLU A 517 25.59 -0.17 -16.27
N ALA A 518 24.44 0.49 -16.30
CA ALA A 518 23.91 1.30 -15.21
C ALA A 518 22.39 1.16 -15.15
N ALA A 519 21.83 1.16 -13.95
CA ALA A 519 20.39 1.05 -13.71
C ALA A 519 19.74 2.43 -13.50
N VAL A 520 18.54 2.57 -14.05
CA VAL A 520 17.55 3.62 -13.76
C VAL A 520 16.41 2.95 -13.01
N GLU A 521 16.03 3.50 -11.86
CA GLU A 521 14.85 3.06 -11.11
C GLU A 521 13.76 4.12 -11.22
N ILE A 522 12.52 3.68 -11.41
CA ILE A 522 11.32 4.51 -11.47
C ILE A 522 10.49 4.19 -10.24
N LEU A 523 10.42 5.14 -9.31
CA LEU A 523 9.65 5.06 -8.06
C LEU A 523 8.31 5.78 -8.25
N PRO A 524 7.16 5.09 -8.26
CA PRO A 524 5.86 5.75 -8.18
C PRO A 524 5.70 6.50 -6.85
N LEU A 525 4.90 7.57 -6.85
CA LEU A 525 4.77 8.51 -5.73
C LEU A 525 3.35 8.46 -5.16
N PRO A 526 3.12 7.85 -3.98
CA PRO A 526 1.77 7.51 -3.51
C PRO A 526 0.80 8.68 -3.35
N ASP A 527 -0.41 8.58 -3.92
CA ASP A 527 -1.51 9.48 -3.58
C ASP A 527 -2.89 8.81 -3.30
N GLU A 528 -4.00 9.38 -3.78
CA GLU A 528 -5.40 8.96 -3.54
C GLU A 528 -6.29 9.08 -4.79
N ILE A 529 -5.71 9.37 -5.96
CA ILE A 529 -6.27 9.11 -7.28
C ILE A 529 -6.26 7.58 -7.49
N VAL A 530 -7.06 7.08 -8.43
CA VAL A 530 -7.08 5.67 -8.83
C VAL A 530 -6.82 5.61 -10.34
N GLU A 531 -5.75 4.92 -10.74
CA GLU A 531 -5.24 4.99 -12.11
C GLU A 531 -5.12 3.61 -12.75
N TYR A 532 -5.56 3.49 -14.01
CA TYR A 532 -5.36 2.28 -14.76
C TYR A 532 -3.88 2.15 -15.17
N PRO A 533 -3.25 0.96 -15.08
CA PRO A 533 -1.81 0.78 -15.22
C PRO A 533 -1.15 1.60 -16.34
N GLU A 534 -0.17 2.39 -15.92
CA GLU A 534 0.43 3.49 -16.65
C GLU A 534 1.64 3.05 -17.46
N GLU A 535 1.67 3.27 -18.78
CA GLU A 535 2.82 2.85 -19.60
C GLU A 535 3.90 3.93 -19.68
N LEU A 536 5.02 3.73 -18.98
CA LEU A 536 6.19 4.61 -19.05
C LEU A 536 7.29 4.01 -19.94
N ASN A 537 7.56 4.68 -21.07
CA ASN A 537 8.54 4.30 -22.07
C ASN A 537 9.84 5.11 -21.92
N LEU A 538 10.90 4.48 -21.41
CA LEU A 538 12.26 4.99 -21.53
C LEU A 538 12.75 4.79 -22.96
N VAL A 539 13.21 5.87 -23.60
CA VAL A 539 13.73 5.87 -24.96
C VAL A 539 15.10 6.52 -24.99
N LEU A 540 16.11 5.82 -25.50
CA LEU A 540 17.46 6.37 -25.69
C LEU A 540 17.43 7.49 -26.74
N ASN A 541 18.01 8.63 -26.39
CA ASN A 541 18.22 9.71 -27.34
C ASN A 541 19.51 9.46 -28.13
N THR A 542 19.45 9.71 -29.45
CA THR A 542 20.63 9.66 -30.33
C THR A 542 21.55 10.84 -30.02
N PRO A 543 22.79 10.62 -29.53
CA PRO A 543 23.69 11.71 -29.16
C PRO A 543 24.29 12.35 -30.41
N ALA A 544 24.78 13.59 -30.28
CA ALA A 544 25.44 14.29 -31.38
C ALA A 544 26.85 13.71 -31.67
N VAL A 545 27.61 13.39 -30.61
CA VAL A 545 28.90 12.67 -30.66
C VAL A 545 29.15 12.05 -29.27
N ASP A 546 28.91 10.74 -29.08
CA ASP A 546 29.53 9.96 -27.96
C ASP A 546 29.34 8.44 -28.12
N TYR A 547 28.12 7.99 -28.43
CA TYR A 547 27.74 6.57 -28.57
C TYR A 547 26.73 6.35 -29.71
N VAL A 548 26.47 5.09 -30.06
CA VAL A 548 25.45 4.63 -31.01
C VAL A 548 24.28 4.02 -30.23
N VAL A 549 23.06 4.31 -30.64
CA VAL A 549 21.85 3.69 -30.08
C VAL A 549 21.62 2.34 -30.75
N GLY A 550 21.67 1.26 -29.96
CA GLY A 550 21.47 -0.12 -30.39
C GLY A 550 20.00 -0.57 -30.38
N THR A 551 19.78 -1.88 -30.46
CA THR A 551 18.46 -2.50 -30.33
C THR A 551 18.48 -3.56 -29.21
N PRO A 552 17.63 -3.47 -28.17
CA PRO A 552 16.55 -2.49 -27.99
C PRO A 552 17.04 -1.07 -27.69
N PHE A 553 16.33 -0.06 -28.20
CA PHE A 553 16.56 1.36 -27.87
C PHE A 553 15.53 1.93 -26.88
N ARG A 554 14.58 1.09 -26.46
CA ARG A 554 13.49 1.45 -25.56
C ARG A 554 13.27 0.36 -24.51
N GLY A 555 12.89 0.77 -23.31
CA GLY A 555 12.36 -0.08 -22.25
C GLY A 555 11.00 0.46 -21.83
N THR A 556 10.07 -0.44 -21.55
CA THR A 556 8.70 -0.10 -21.16
C THR A 556 8.46 -0.69 -19.77
N VAL A 557 7.99 0.14 -18.84
CA VAL A 557 7.58 -0.25 -17.50
C VAL A 557 6.14 0.21 -17.26
N GLU A 558 5.46 -0.46 -16.33
CA GLU A 558 4.11 -0.14 -15.91
C GLU A 558 4.14 0.43 -14.48
N LEU A 559 3.39 1.50 -14.21
CA LEU A 559 3.15 2.01 -12.85
C LEU A 559 1.72 1.67 -12.44
N VAL A 560 1.50 1.29 -11.18
CA VAL A 560 0.19 0.89 -10.64
C VAL A 560 -0.01 1.36 -9.20
N ASP A 561 -1.25 1.65 -8.78
CA ASP A 561 -1.55 1.99 -7.37
C ASP A 561 -1.00 0.94 -6.40
N ALA A 562 -1.26 -0.35 -6.67
CA ALA A 562 -1.04 -1.42 -5.71
C ALA A 562 -0.88 -2.81 -6.33
N ARG A 563 -0.45 -3.76 -5.51
CA ARG A 563 -0.45 -5.21 -5.83
C ARG A 563 -1.89 -5.76 -5.84
N ASP A 564 -2.12 -6.86 -6.54
CA ASP A 564 -3.44 -7.51 -6.63
C ASP A 564 -3.80 -8.37 -5.39
N ASP A 565 -3.58 -7.82 -4.18
CA ASP A 565 -4.02 -8.46 -2.93
C ASP A 565 -5.42 -8.00 -2.53
N PRO A 566 -6.18 -8.84 -1.76
CA PRO A 566 -7.46 -8.45 -1.20
C PRO A 566 -7.43 -7.19 -0.33
N GLU A 567 -6.29 -6.87 0.31
CA GLU A 567 -6.12 -5.66 1.13
C GLU A 567 -6.14 -4.34 0.32
N PHE A 568 -5.91 -4.41 -1.01
CA PHE A 568 -5.93 -3.24 -1.91
C PHE A 568 -7.17 -3.16 -2.81
N ASN A 569 -8.11 -4.10 -2.65
CA ASN A 569 -9.37 -4.09 -3.40
C ASN A 569 -10.17 -2.80 -3.16
N LYS A 570 -10.74 -2.26 -4.23
CA LYS A 570 -11.60 -1.07 -4.20
C LYS A 570 -13.05 -1.50 -4.41
N TYR A 571 -13.92 -1.18 -3.45
CA TYR A 571 -15.29 -1.70 -3.39
C TYR A 571 -16.31 -0.62 -3.78
N TYR A 572 -17.22 -0.96 -4.69
CA TYR A 572 -18.25 -0.06 -5.19
C TYR A 572 -19.63 -0.71 -5.04
N ILE A 573 -20.54 -0.01 -4.36
CA ILE A 573 -21.86 -0.54 -3.98
C ILE A 573 -22.93 0.31 -4.64
N GLY A 574 -23.94 -0.36 -5.21
CA GLY A 574 -25.12 0.27 -5.80
C GLY A 574 -26.41 -0.39 -5.33
N SER A 575 -27.45 0.41 -5.12
CA SER A 575 -28.81 -0.08 -4.84
C SER A 575 -29.69 0.03 -6.08
N PHE A 576 -30.41 -1.04 -6.44
CA PHE A 576 -31.29 -1.02 -7.60
C PHE A 576 -32.54 -0.18 -7.32
N SER A 577 -32.71 0.85 -8.14
CA SER A 577 -33.88 1.72 -8.18
C SER A 577 -34.49 1.71 -9.59
N LYS A 578 -35.69 2.28 -9.76
CA LYS A 578 -36.31 2.40 -11.09
C LYS A 578 -35.44 3.22 -12.04
N ASP A 579 -35.16 2.66 -13.23
CA ASP A 579 -34.45 3.35 -14.32
C ASP A 579 -35.30 4.53 -14.87
N PRO A 580 -34.72 5.72 -15.12
CA PRO A 580 -35.34 6.82 -15.86
C PRO A 580 -35.97 6.43 -17.22
N ALA A 581 -35.48 5.40 -17.90
CA ALA A 581 -36.03 4.86 -19.13
C ALA A 581 -37.24 3.92 -18.95
N ALA A 582 -37.50 3.43 -17.72
CA ALA A 582 -38.56 2.46 -17.45
C ALA A 582 -39.96 3.09 -17.61
N ARG A 583 -40.69 2.60 -18.61
CA ARG A 583 -41.98 3.16 -19.06
C ARG A 583 -43.17 2.59 -18.31
N MET A 584 -43.06 1.34 -17.85
CA MET A 584 -44.05 0.70 -17.00
C MET A 584 -43.67 0.89 -15.51
N PRO A 585 -44.65 0.87 -14.59
CA PRO A 585 -44.36 0.73 -13.17
C PRO A 585 -43.57 -0.55 -12.89
N THR A 586 -42.68 -0.49 -11.90
CA THR A 586 -41.98 -1.66 -11.36
C THR A 586 -41.91 -1.52 -9.84
N SER A 587 -41.92 -2.65 -9.15
CA SER A 587 -41.67 -2.80 -7.71
C SER A 587 -40.37 -3.57 -7.46
N ALA A 588 -39.49 -3.63 -8.47
CA ALA A 588 -38.23 -4.33 -8.38
C ALA A 588 -37.21 -3.57 -7.53
N THR A 589 -36.49 -4.32 -6.70
CA THR A 589 -35.49 -3.84 -5.75
C THR A 589 -34.31 -4.80 -5.74
N GLY A 590 -33.18 -4.38 -5.16
CA GLY A 590 -31.97 -5.19 -5.09
C GLY A 590 -30.71 -4.37 -4.83
N SER A 591 -29.56 -5.00 -4.96
CA SER A 591 -28.24 -4.40 -4.80
C SER A 591 -27.20 -5.02 -5.73
N THR A 592 -26.09 -4.32 -5.92
CA THR A 592 -24.92 -4.77 -6.66
C THR A 592 -23.64 -4.32 -5.96
N LEU A 593 -22.63 -5.19 -6.00
CA LEU A 593 -21.27 -4.96 -5.56
C LEU A 593 -20.35 -5.19 -6.76
N LEU A 594 -19.47 -4.23 -7.01
CA LEU A 594 -18.33 -4.36 -7.90
C LEU A 594 -17.06 -4.23 -7.05
N VAL A 595 -16.16 -5.20 -7.17
CA VAL A 595 -14.85 -5.21 -6.50
C VAL A 595 -13.79 -5.09 -7.57
N LEU A 596 -13.01 -4.01 -7.55
CA LEU A 596 -11.88 -3.77 -8.43
C LEU A 596 -10.60 -4.20 -7.71
N ASN A 597 -9.70 -4.90 -8.40
CA ASN A 597 -8.39 -5.31 -7.86
C ASN A 597 -7.45 -4.12 -7.61
N GLY A 598 -6.39 -4.34 -6.82
CA GLY A 598 -5.42 -3.30 -6.47
C GLY A 598 -4.79 -2.59 -7.67
N SER A 599 -4.50 -3.34 -8.75
CA SER A 599 -3.97 -2.81 -10.02
C SER A 599 -5.01 -2.20 -10.97
N ASN A 600 -6.29 -2.09 -10.58
CA ASN A 600 -7.37 -1.51 -11.39
C ASN A 600 -7.65 -2.17 -12.76
N THR A 601 -7.13 -3.39 -13.01
CA THR A 601 -7.25 -4.10 -14.30
C THR A 601 -8.48 -5.00 -14.40
N VAL A 602 -8.99 -5.52 -13.29
CA VAL A 602 -10.05 -6.53 -13.26
C VAL A 602 -11.04 -6.22 -12.14
N ALA A 603 -12.32 -6.14 -12.52
CA ALA A 603 -13.43 -6.07 -11.60
C ALA A 603 -14.15 -7.42 -11.47
N THR A 604 -14.75 -7.69 -10.31
CA THR A 604 -15.67 -8.81 -10.07
C THR A 604 -17.03 -8.27 -9.63
N ILE A 605 -18.10 -8.76 -10.25
CA ILE A 605 -19.47 -8.27 -10.04
C ILE A 605 -20.33 -9.35 -9.39
N ASN A 606 -20.98 -8.95 -8.31
CA ASN A 606 -22.00 -9.68 -7.58
C ASN A 606 -23.27 -8.82 -7.54
N ASP A 607 -24.44 -9.39 -7.84
CA ASP A 607 -25.72 -8.69 -7.68
C ASP A 607 -26.88 -9.59 -7.29
N TYR A 608 -27.90 -8.96 -6.70
CA TYR A 608 -29.16 -9.56 -6.29
C TYR A 608 -30.30 -8.60 -6.60
N PHE A 609 -31.41 -9.12 -7.13
CA PHE A 609 -32.61 -8.36 -7.39
C PHE A 609 -33.85 -9.27 -7.44
N GLU A 610 -35.01 -8.72 -7.10
CA GLU A 610 -36.30 -9.41 -7.20
C GLU A 610 -37.42 -8.51 -7.76
N ASN A 611 -38.64 -9.07 -7.90
CA ASN A 611 -39.87 -8.36 -8.26
C ASN A 611 -39.89 -7.58 -9.60
N LEU A 612 -39.11 -8.00 -10.60
CA LEU A 612 -39.19 -7.48 -11.98
C LEU A 612 -40.60 -7.58 -12.57
N SER A 613 -41.05 -6.51 -13.25
CA SER A 613 -42.39 -6.35 -13.82
C SER A 613 -42.70 -7.30 -14.98
N SER A 614 -41.66 -7.90 -15.58
CA SER A 614 -41.73 -8.93 -16.61
C SER A 614 -40.40 -9.67 -16.73
N ALA A 615 -40.36 -10.72 -17.54
CA ALA A 615 -39.13 -11.49 -17.78
C ALA A 615 -37.97 -10.58 -18.23
N GLN A 616 -36.79 -10.81 -17.64
CA GLN A 616 -35.55 -10.14 -18.03
C GLN A 616 -35.16 -10.51 -19.46
N THR A 617 -34.55 -9.58 -20.18
CA THR A 617 -34.02 -9.78 -21.54
C THR A 617 -32.49 -9.65 -21.60
N ASN A 618 -31.94 -8.61 -20.96
CA ASN A 618 -30.50 -8.30 -20.94
C ASN A 618 -30.06 -7.82 -19.55
N THR A 619 -28.74 -7.75 -19.36
CA THR A 619 -28.05 -7.09 -18.25
C THR A 619 -26.76 -6.46 -18.78
N HIS A 620 -26.45 -5.25 -18.35
CA HIS A 620 -25.28 -4.50 -18.87
C HIS A 620 -24.68 -3.62 -17.76
N LEU A 621 -23.42 -3.23 -17.94
CA LEU A 621 -22.89 -1.99 -17.38
C LEU A 621 -23.05 -0.85 -18.38
N HIS A 622 -23.26 0.35 -17.87
CA HIS A 622 -23.41 1.57 -18.65
C HIS A 622 -22.71 2.75 -17.97
N LYS A 623 -22.33 3.76 -18.76
CA LYS A 623 -21.94 5.08 -18.25
C LYS A 623 -23.15 6.01 -18.28
N ALA A 624 -23.45 6.69 -17.18
CA ALA A 624 -24.60 7.59 -17.09
C ALA A 624 -24.49 8.76 -18.07
N SER A 625 -25.64 9.28 -18.52
CA SER A 625 -25.73 10.52 -19.30
C SER A 625 -26.36 11.63 -18.46
N LEU A 626 -26.02 12.89 -18.73
CA LEU A 626 -26.51 14.04 -17.94
C LEU A 626 -27.64 14.77 -18.66
N ALA A 627 -28.81 14.87 -18.02
CA ALA A 627 -29.96 15.66 -18.47
C ALA A 627 -30.20 16.84 -17.52
N GLY A 628 -29.46 17.93 -17.73
CA GLY A 628 -29.50 19.12 -16.87
C GLY A 628 -28.73 18.88 -15.56
N ILE A 629 -29.43 18.57 -14.48
CA ILE A 629 -28.86 18.27 -13.15
C ILE A 629 -29.17 16.84 -12.68
N SER A 630 -29.67 15.97 -13.57
CA SER A 630 -30.08 14.61 -13.24
C SER A 630 -29.46 13.62 -14.21
N PHE A 631 -29.06 12.47 -13.70
CA PHE A 631 -28.57 11.38 -14.54
C PHE A 631 -29.73 10.68 -15.26
N THR A 632 -29.44 10.20 -16.46
CA THR A 632 -30.32 9.34 -17.26
C THR A 632 -29.51 8.16 -17.80
N SER A 633 -30.23 7.13 -18.24
CA SER A 633 -29.67 5.98 -18.92
C SER A 633 -28.80 6.41 -20.14
N GLY A 634 -27.66 5.77 -20.32
CA GLY A 634 -26.61 6.15 -21.27
C GLY A 634 -26.07 4.97 -22.09
N PRO A 635 -24.91 5.11 -22.76
CA PRO A 635 -24.32 4.03 -23.56
C PRO A 635 -23.91 2.84 -22.70
N VAL A 636 -24.01 1.63 -23.28
CA VAL A 636 -23.43 0.40 -22.71
C VAL A 636 -21.91 0.55 -22.67
N VAL A 637 -21.32 0.05 -21.59
CA VAL A 637 -19.88 -0.15 -21.41
C VAL A 637 -19.56 -1.64 -21.43
N GLU A 638 -20.38 -2.50 -20.81
CA GLU A 638 -20.18 -3.95 -20.82
C GLU A 638 -21.49 -4.73 -20.97
N SER A 639 -21.47 -5.84 -21.71
CA SER A 639 -22.58 -6.78 -21.80
C SER A 639 -22.34 -7.97 -20.86
N ILE A 640 -23.18 -8.15 -19.84
CA ILE A 640 -22.99 -9.24 -18.87
C ILE A 640 -23.57 -10.53 -19.48
N THR A 641 -22.69 -11.38 -20.01
CA THR A 641 -23.04 -12.55 -20.84
C THR A 641 -22.49 -13.87 -20.30
N GLU A 642 -23.03 -15.01 -20.75
CA GLU A 642 -22.62 -16.36 -20.35
C GLU A 642 -21.16 -16.70 -20.70
N ASP A 643 -20.56 -15.99 -21.67
CA ASP A 643 -19.19 -16.21 -22.16
C ASP A 643 -18.27 -14.99 -21.98
N GLY A 644 -18.74 -13.93 -21.32
CA GLY A 644 -17.99 -12.69 -21.10
C GLY A 644 -17.73 -11.85 -22.36
N SER A 645 -18.39 -12.16 -23.49
CA SER A 645 -18.24 -11.41 -24.74
C SER A 645 -19.35 -10.35 -24.92
N GLU A 646 -18.98 -9.20 -25.50
CA GLU A 646 -19.87 -8.05 -25.75
C GLU A 646 -21.18 -8.43 -26.49
N ASN A 647 -21.14 -9.50 -27.30
CA ASN A 647 -22.24 -9.96 -28.16
C ASN A 647 -22.71 -11.39 -27.82
N GLY A 648 -22.34 -11.92 -26.65
CA GLY A 648 -22.70 -13.26 -26.18
C GLY A 648 -24.17 -13.42 -25.74
N THR A 649 -24.53 -14.61 -25.26
CA THR A 649 -25.86 -14.84 -24.64
C THR A 649 -25.97 -14.02 -23.35
N PRO A 650 -26.99 -13.15 -23.15
CA PRO A 650 -27.15 -12.41 -21.90
C PRO A 650 -27.37 -13.33 -20.69
N LEU A 651 -26.65 -13.08 -19.60
CA LEU A 651 -26.75 -13.88 -18.37
C LEU A 651 -27.96 -13.41 -17.55
N LEU A 652 -28.96 -14.28 -17.34
CA LEU A 652 -30.24 -13.89 -16.74
C LEU A 652 -30.35 -14.31 -15.26
N GLY A 653 -31.00 -13.47 -14.46
CA GLY A 653 -31.09 -13.60 -13.00
C GLY A 653 -29.96 -12.86 -12.26
N PRO A 654 -29.95 -12.96 -10.91
CA PRO A 654 -28.86 -12.47 -10.06
C PRO A 654 -27.48 -12.99 -10.49
N VAL A 655 -26.52 -12.08 -10.62
CA VAL A 655 -25.17 -12.37 -11.12
C VAL A 655 -24.23 -12.67 -9.94
N ARG A 656 -23.34 -13.66 -10.08
CA ARG A 656 -22.33 -13.97 -9.04
C ARG A 656 -20.95 -14.22 -9.63
N ASN A 657 -19.94 -13.60 -9.03
CA ASN A 657 -18.52 -13.64 -9.40
C ASN A 657 -18.30 -13.47 -10.92
N TYR A 658 -19.01 -12.53 -11.55
CA TYR A 658 -18.80 -12.20 -12.96
C TYR A 658 -17.55 -11.33 -13.11
N THR A 659 -16.51 -11.88 -13.73
CA THR A 659 -15.28 -11.15 -14.04
C THR A 659 -15.50 -10.16 -15.18
N TYR A 660 -15.28 -8.88 -14.90
CA TYR A 660 -15.26 -7.79 -15.86
C TYR A 660 -13.82 -7.30 -16.03
N LEU A 661 -13.22 -7.60 -17.19
CA LEU A 661 -11.91 -7.06 -17.57
C LEU A 661 -12.06 -5.58 -17.94
N ILE A 662 -11.26 -4.70 -17.32
CA ILE A 662 -11.27 -3.27 -17.65
C ILE A 662 -10.49 -3.07 -18.96
N GLU A 663 -11.21 -3.01 -20.08
CA GLU A 663 -10.63 -2.82 -21.42
C GLU A 663 -11.37 -1.72 -22.23
N PRO A 664 -10.79 -1.18 -23.31
CA PRO A 664 -11.36 -0.03 -24.02
C PRO A 664 -12.69 -0.37 -24.71
N ARG A 665 -13.80 0.21 -24.23
CA ARG A 665 -15.16 -0.08 -24.72
C ARG A 665 -15.74 1.08 -25.52
N GLY A 666 -16.11 0.82 -26.78
CA GLY A 666 -16.73 1.80 -27.68
C GLY A 666 -15.88 3.05 -27.89
N ALA A 667 -16.28 4.17 -27.28
CA ALA A 667 -15.56 5.45 -27.33
C ALA A 667 -14.66 5.71 -26.11
N PHE A 668 -14.78 4.91 -25.04
CA PHE A 668 -14.10 5.11 -23.76
C PHE A 668 -12.71 4.47 -23.74
N SER A 669 -11.75 5.13 -23.10
CA SER A 669 -10.50 4.52 -22.65
C SER A 669 -10.73 3.63 -21.42
N VAL A 670 -9.67 2.95 -20.97
CA VAL A 670 -9.64 2.30 -19.65
C VAL A 670 -9.76 3.32 -18.50
N GLN A 671 -9.08 4.46 -18.57
CA GLN A 671 -9.17 5.50 -17.53
C GLN A 671 -10.56 6.16 -17.48
N ASP A 672 -11.23 6.37 -18.61
CA ASP A 672 -12.63 6.83 -18.65
C ASP A 672 -13.57 5.92 -17.83
N ILE A 673 -13.25 4.62 -17.71
CA ILE A 673 -14.04 3.64 -16.94
C ILE A 673 -13.70 3.73 -15.45
N ILE A 674 -12.42 3.87 -15.09
CA ILE A 674 -11.98 4.09 -13.70
C ILE A 674 -12.53 5.41 -13.15
N ASP A 675 -12.40 6.51 -13.88
CA ASP A 675 -12.98 7.81 -13.52
C ASP A 675 -14.53 7.77 -13.38
N SER A 676 -15.18 6.80 -14.04
CA SER A 676 -16.62 6.56 -13.90
C SER A 676 -17.00 5.74 -12.67
N LEU A 677 -16.08 4.92 -12.14
CA LEU A 677 -16.25 4.22 -10.86
C LEU A 677 -15.94 5.17 -9.69
N GLU A 678 -14.87 5.96 -9.81
CA GLU A 678 -14.44 6.99 -8.85
C GLU A 678 -15.23 8.30 -8.94
N TYR A 679 -16.41 8.31 -9.57
CA TYR A 679 -17.19 9.53 -9.80
C TYR A 679 -17.56 10.28 -8.49
N ASP A 680 -17.64 9.57 -7.35
CA ASP A 680 -17.89 10.16 -6.03
C ASP A 680 -16.64 10.36 -5.16
N ASN A 681 -15.43 10.07 -5.68
CA ASN A 681 -14.16 10.40 -5.03
C ASN A 681 -13.81 11.88 -5.27
N PRO A 682 -13.71 12.73 -4.22
CA PRO A 682 -13.41 14.15 -4.35
C PRO A 682 -11.95 14.47 -4.69
N LYS A 683 -11.07 13.46 -4.81
CA LYS A 683 -9.64 13.61 -5.15
C LYS A 683 -9.29 13.17 -6.58
N GLN A 684 -10.12 12.35 -7.23
CA GLN A 684 -9.90 11.92 -8.61
C GLN A 684 -9.81 13.12 -9.57
N GLU A 685 -8.74 13.24 -10.38
CA GLU A 685 -8.60 14.31 -11.41
C GLU A 685 -9.49 14.06 -12.67
N ALA A 686 -10.72 13.59 -12.46
CA ALA A 686 -11.65 13.15 -13.51
C ALA A 686 -12.02 14.28 -14.51
N PRO A 687 -12.04 14.00 -15.84
CA PRO A 687 -12.34 15.00 -16.86
C PRO A 687 -13.71 15.72 -16.73
N PRO A 688 -13.80 17.01 -17.12
CA PRO A 688 -15.07 17.75 -17.10
C PRO A 688 -16.14 17.12 -18.01
N GLY A 689 -17.15 16.49 -17.39
CA GLY A 689 -18.20 15.74 -18.08
C GLY A 689 -18.16 14.23 -17.84
N THR A 690 -17.24 13.74 -17.00
CA THR A 690 -17.32 12.40 -16.41
C THR A 690 -18.64 12.23 -15.64
N THR A 691 -19.15 11.00 -15.66
CA THR A 691 -20.48 10.60 -15.18
C THR A 691 -20.40 9.16 -14.68
N PRO A 692 -21.17 8.77 -13.66
CA PRO A 692 -20.94 7.51 -12.96
C PRO A 692 -21.28 6.27 -13.80
N LEU A 693 -20.60 5.17 -13.49
CA LEU A 693 -20.92 3.84 -13.99
C LEU A 693 -22.14 3.27 -13.25
N TYR A 694 -22.99 2.50 -13.94
CA TYR A 694 -24.15 1.85 -13.35
C TYR A 694 -24.43 0.46 -13.94
N ASN A 695 -24.91 -0.46 -13.11
CA ASN A 695 -25.44 -1.78 -13.50
C ASN A 695 -26.92 -1.64 -13.89
N ASN A 696 -27.38 -2.35 -14.93
CA ASN A 696 -28.75 -2.26 -15.44
C ASN A 696 -29.38 -3.62 -15.76
N LYS A 697 -30.67 -3.78 -15.45
CA LYS A 697 -31.48 -4.95 -15.85
C LYS A 697 -32.61 -4.51 -16.79
N HIS A 698 -32.65 -5.11 -17.99
CA HIS A 698 -33.67 -4.86 -19.01
C HIS A 698 -34.75 -5.95 -18.97
N THR A 699 -36.01 -5.61 -19.26
CA THR A 699 -37.12 -6.58 -19.30
C THR A 699 -37.97 -6.43 -20.56
N VAL A 700 -38.84 -7.41 -20.85
CA VAL A 700 -39.76 -7.39 -22.00
C VAL A 700 -40.62 -6.12 -22.04
N ASN A 701 -41.12 -5.67 -20.88
CA ASN A 701 -41.94 -4.46 -20.77
C ASN A 701 -41.11 -3.16 -20.74
N ASN A 702 -39.87 -3.23 -20.24
CA ASN A 702 -38.95 -2.10 -20.08
C ASN A 702 -37.62 -2.38 -20.78
N GLY A 703 -37.68 -2.59 -22.11
CA GLY A 703 -36.49 -2.95 -22.90
C GLY A 703 -35.40 -1.87 -22.98
N GLY A 704 -35.69 -0.64 -22.55
CA GLY A 704 -34.69 0.44 -22.39
C GLY A 704 -33.94 0.40 -21.06
N GLY A 705 -34.28 -0.53 -20.17
CA GLY A 705 -33.84 -0.60 -18.78
C GLY A 705 -35.07 -0.52 -17.85
N GLU A 706 -35.14 -1.41 -16.85
CA GLU A 706 -36.19 -1.41 -15.82
C GLU A 706 -35.70 -0.86 -14.49
N ILE A 707 -34.56 -1.42 -14.03
CA ILE A 707 -33.87 -1.01 -12.82
C ILE A 707 -32.41 -0.76 -13.10
N TRP A 708 -31.87 0.23 -12.40
CA TRP A 708 -30.46 0.63 -12.46
C TRP A 708 -29.90 0.84 -11.06
N ALA A 709 -28.61 0.58 -10.90
CA ALA A 709 -27.85 0.83 -9.68
C ALA A 709 -26.56 1.56 -10.04
N ILE A 710 -26.47 2.84 -9.67
CA ILE A 710 -25.23 3.62 -9.76
C ILE A 710 -24.26 3.07 -8.72
N TYR A 711 -23.02 2.84 -9.14
CA TYR A 711 -21.93 2.47 -8.24
C TYR A 711 -21.44 3.70 -7.45
N GLN A 712 -21.15 3.49 -6.18
CA GLN A 712 -20.55 4.47 -5.26
C GLN A 712 -19.40 3.81 -4.51
N ARG A 713 -18.25 4.48 -4.38
CA ARG A 713 -17.10 3.94 -3.65
C ARG A 713 -17.44 3.82 -2.16
N ARG A 714 -17.17 2.65 -1.57
CA ARG A 714 -17.43 2.37 -0.14
C ARG A 714 -16.29 1.57 0.49
N PRO A 715 -15.93 1.84 1.76
CA PRO A 715 -15.08 0.93 2.50
C PRO A 715 -15.86 -0.37 2.81
N ALA A 716 -15.25 -1.53 2.53
CA ALA A 716 -15.83 -2.84 2.81
C ALA A 716 -14.74 -3.87 3.16
N SER A 717 -15.08 -4.91 3.93
CA SER A 717 -14.19 -6.03 4.21
C SER A 717 -14.95 -7.26 4.72
N GLU A 718 -14.40 -8.43 4.44
CA GLU A 718 -14.71 -9.74 4.99
C GLU A 718 -14.14 -9.98 6.41
N LEU A 719 -13.09 -9.25 6.79
CA LEU A 719 -12.43 -9.36 8.10
C LEU A 719 -12.98 -8.36 9.11
N SER A 720 -13.05 -8.75 10.39
CA SER A 720 -13.33 -7.80 11.48
C SER A 720 -12.25 -6.70 11.58
N PRO A 721 -12.53 -5.58 12.28
CA PRO A 721 -11.52 -4.53 12.51
C PRO A 721 -10.28 -5.06 13.23
N GLU A 722 -10.46 -6.00 14.17
CA GLU A 722 -9.38 -6.71 14.87
C GLU A 722 -8.54 -7.57 13.93
N GLU A 723 -9.18 -8.41 13.10
CA GLU A 723 -8.50 -9.37 12.22
C GLU A 723 -7.76 -8.69 11.07
N GLY A 724 -8.33 -7.62 10.51
CA GLY A 724 -7.69 -6.81 9.47
C GLY A 724 -6.68 -5.79 9.99
N ASN A 725 -6.41 -5.72 11.30
CA ASN A 725 -5.59 -4.67 11.94
C ASN A 725 -6.08 -3.23 11.62
N ARG A 726 -7.40 -3.07 11.42
CA ARG A 726 -8.06 -1.83 10.95
C ARG A 726 -8.51 -0.92 12.10
N ILE A 727 -8.27 -1.30 13.36
CA ILE A 727 -8.52 -0.46 14.55
C ILE A 727 -7.39 0.58 14.67
N PRO A 728 -7.63 1.88 14.40
CA PRO A 728 -6.63 2.90 14.63
C PRO A 728 -6.37 3.04 16.14
N ALA A 729 -5.10 3.07 16.53
CA ALA A 729 -4.75 3.42 17.90
C ALA A 729 -5.31 4.81 18.25
N THR A 730 -6.02 4.92 19.38
CA THR A 730 -6.63 6.17 19.85
C THR A 730 -5.60 7.30 19.79
N PRO A 731 -5.80 8.35 18.95
CA PRO A 731 -4.79 9.38 18.78
C PRO A 731 -4.45 10.03 20.12
N PRO A 732 -3.16 10.20 20.46
CA PRO A 732 -2.78 10.83 21.71
C PRO A 732 -3.35 12.25 21.75
N ILE A 733 -4.08 12.58 22.82
CA ILE A 733 -4.57 13.94 23.02
C ILE A 733 -3.36 14.80 23.39
N ASP A 734 -2.76 15.43 22.39
CA ASP A 734 -1.64 16.35 22.59
C ASP A 734 -2.01 17.40 23.66
N PRO A 735 -1.19 17.55 24.72
CA PRO A 735 -1.35 18.65 25.65
C PRO A 735 -1.11 19.97 24.92
N ILE A 736 -1.81 21.00 25.38
CA ILE A 736 -1.69 22.36 24.85
C ILE A 736 -1.46 23.28 26.03
N ASP A 737 -0.32 23.97 26.04
CA ASP A 737 -0.02 24.97 27.07
C ASP A 737 -0.76 26.29 26.72
N PRO A 738 -1.72 26.77 27.55
CA PRO A 738 -2.44 28.01 27.27
C PRO A 738 -1.55 29.26 27.21
N ILE A 739 -0.37 29.21 27.83
CA ILE A 739 0.56 30.35 27.93
C ILE A 739 1.51 30.38 26.72
N THR A 740 2.02 29.23 26.27
CA THR A 740 2.98 29.16 25.16
C THR A 740 2.38 28.81 23.79
N GLU A 741 1.19 28.20 23.74
CA GLU A 741 0.50 27.83 22.49
C GLU A 741 -0.91 28.47 22.32
N PRO A 742 -1.14 29.78 22.64
CA PRO A 742 -2.48 30.35 22.69
C PRO A 742 -3.26 30.29 21.37
N GLU A 743 -2.59 30.39 20.21
CA GLU A 743 -3.24 30.26 18.88
C GLU A 743 -3.63 28.81 18.54
N LYS A 744 -2.94 27.81 19.12
CA LYS A 744 -3.30 26.39 19.02
C LYS A 744 -4.53 26.13 19.90
N LEU A 745 -4.51 26.62 21.14
CA LEU A 745 -5.66 26.54 22.05
C LEU A 745 -6.90 27.23 21.46
N ARG A 746 -6.77 28.47 20.96
CA ARG A 746 -7.89 29.22 20.36
C ARG A 746 -8.51 28.48 19.18
N ARG A 747 -7.70 27.86 18.32
CA ARG A 747 -8.20 27.05 17.20
C ARG A 747 -8.93 25.80 17.68
N GLU A 748 -8.43 25.14 18.73
CA GLU A 748 -9.07 23.96 19.29
C GLU A 748 -10.39 24.27 20.01
N VAL A 749 -10.46 25.37 20.76
CA VAL A 749 -11.70 25.86 21.41
C VAL A 749 -12.72 26.27 20.36
N ALA A 750 -12.29 27.01 19.32
CA ALA A 750 -13.15 27.37 18.20
C ALA A 750 -13.66 26.12 17.45
N ARG A 751 -12.81 25.10 17.25
CA ARG A 751 -13.20 23.81 16.63
C ARG A 751 -14.26 23.09 17.46
N PHE A 752 -14.02 22.92 18.76
CA PHE A 752 -14.97 22.30 19.70
C PHE A 752 -16.32 23.02 19.71
N LEU A 753 -16.35 24.34 19.93
CA LEU A 753 -17.61 25.09 19.94
C LEU A 753 -18.29 25.12 18.56
N THR A 754 -17.54 25.06 17.46
CA THR A 754 -18.09 24.92 16.08
C THR A 754 -18.59 23.49 15.79
N GLN A 755 -18.28 22.51 16.64
CA GLN A 755 -18.86 21.17 16.63
C GLN A 755 -20.06 21.03 17.60
N SER A 756 -20.14 21.87 18.64
CA SER A 756 -21.18 21.79 19.69
C SER A 756 -22.27 22.87 19.67
N THR A 757 -22.12 23.94 18.89
CA THR A 757 -23.11 25.05 18.79
C THR A 757 -23.46 25.36 17.33
N PHE A 758 -24.46 26.20 17.03
CA PHE A 758 -24.73 26.65 15.65
C PHE A 758 -23.70 27.65 15.08
N GLY A 759 -22.60 27.90 15.80
CA GLY A 759 -21.50 28.76 15.40
C GLY A 759 -21.15 29.70 16.56
N PRO A 760 -19.98 29.55 17.21
CA PRO A 760 -19.64 30.37 18.35
C PRO A 760 -19.35 31.82 17.96
N THR A 761 -19.62 32.73 18.89
CA THR A 761 -19.14 34.10 18.85
C THR A 761 -17.71 34.20 19.40
N GLU A 762 -17.05 35.34 19.13
CA GLU A 762 -15.77 35.67 19.75
C GLU A 762 -15.85 35.80 21.29
N ALA A 763 -17.04 36.01 21.86
CA ALA A 763 -17.22 36.02 23.31
C ALA A 763 -17.15 34.60 23.89
N ASP A 764 -17.88 33.65 23.31
CA ASP A 764 -17.94 32.26 23.79
C ASP A 764 -16.56 31.59 23.70
N ILE A 765 -15.80 31.86 22.63
CA ILE A 765 -14.41 31.41 22.48
C ILE A 765 -13.50 32.02 23.56
N ALA A 766 -13.65 33.30 23.86
CA ALA A 766 -12.84 33.98 24.87
C ALA A 766 -13.19 33.54 26.31
N GLU A 767 -14.46 33.22 26.57
CA GLU A 767 -14.97 32.73 27.85
C GLU A 767 -14.43 31.32 28.13
N LEU A 768 -14.57 30.37 27.20
CA LEU A 768 -14.05 29.01 27.41
C LEU A 768 -12.50 28.97 27.46
N ILE A 769 -11.79 29.84 26.73
CA ILE A 769 -10.32 30.02 26.92
C ILE A 769 -10.00 30.56 28.32
N HIS A 770 -10.83 31.46 28.86
CA HIS A 770 -10.64 32.00 30.21
C HIS A 770 -10.84 30.90 31.26
N GLU A 771 -11.88 30.07 31.14
CA GLU A 771 -12.13 28.95 32.05
C GLU A 771 -11.01 27.91 32.03
N ILE A 772 -10.54 27.51 30.84
CA ILE A 772 -9.39 26.60 30.69
C ILE A 772 -8.19 27.12 31.48
N ALA A 773 -7.85 28.42 31.33
CA ALA A 773 -6.67 29.00 31.94
C ALA A 773 -6.82 29.42 33.43
N ASN A 774 -8.04 29.55 33.96
CA ASN A 774 -8.28 30.13 35.31
C ASN A 774 -9.13 29.24 36.24
N THR A 775 -9.88 28.28 35.70
CA THR A 775 -10.77 27.36 36.44
C THR A 775 -10.28 25.91 36.38
N HIS A 776 -9.64 25.50 35.28
CA HIS A 776 -9.22 24.11 35.03
C HIS A 776 -7.70 23.89 34.98
N ASP A 777 -6.89 24.81 35.53
CA ASP A 777 -5.41 24.73 35.58
C ASP A 777 -4.71 24.47 34.22
N GLY A 778 -5.38 24.82 33.11
CA GLY A 778 -4.93 24.60 31.73
C GLY A 778 -5.46 23.33 31.06
N ASP A 779 -6.21 22.49 31.76
CA ASP A 779 -6.83 21.29 31.20
C ASP A 779 -8.06 21.64 30.33
N ARG A 780 -7.85 21.63 29.02
CA ARG A 780 -8.90 21.85 28.02
C ARG A 780 -9.97 20.74 27.99
N VAL A 781 -9.62 19.51 28.35
CA VAL A 781 -10.56 18.38 28.32
C VAL A 781 -11.51 18.47 29.51
N ALA A 782 -10.98 18.78 30.71
CA ALA A 782 -11.80 19.01 31.89
C ALA A 782 -12.75 20.23 31.73
N ALA A 783 -12.32 21.28 31.02
CA ALA A 783 -13.17 22.42 30.70
C ALA A 783 -14.27 22.07 29.68
N TYR A 784 -13.95 21.27 28.65
CA TYR A 784 -14.95 20.80 27.69
C TYR A 784 -16.01 19.91 28.35
N ASP A 785 -15.60 18.99 29.22
CA ASP A 785 -16.51 18.12 30.00
C ASP A 785 -17.44 18.92 30.92
N ALA A 786 -16.90 19.95 31.60
CA ALA A 786 -17.69 20.87 32.41
C ALA A 786 -18.70 21.68 31.56
N TRP A 787 -18.27 22.21 30.41
CA TRP A 787 -19.14 22.96 29.50
C TRP A 787 -20.26 22.09 28.90
N LEU A 788 -19.96 20.84 28.51
CA LEU A 788 -20.97 19.87 28.06
C LEU A 788 -21.97 19.57 29.19
N THR A 789 -21.49 19.39 30.42
CA THR A 789 -22.33 19.16 31.59
C THR A 789 -23.25 20.35 31.90
N GLU A 790 -22.75 21.59 31.80
CA GLU A 790 -23.61 22.78 31.94
C GLU A 790 -24.67 22.82 30.84
N GLN A 791 -24.28 22.64 29.57
CA GLN A 791 -25.20 22.67 28.43
C GLN A 791 -26.37 21.71 28.57
N TRP A 792 -26.13 20.46 28.99
CA TRP A 792 -27.19 19.49 29.22
C TRP A 792 -28.10 19.83 30.42
N SER A 793 -27.55 20.52 31.43
CA SER A 793 -28.30 20.98 32.62
C SER A 793 -29.21 22.19 32.36
N LEU A 794 -29.10 22.86 31.20
CA LEU A 794 -29.95 23.97 30.83
C LEU A 794 -31.36 23.49 30.45
N PRO A 795 -32.43 24.20 30.87
CA PRO A 795 -33.78 23.90 30.41
C PRO A 795 -33.91 24.15 28.91
N GLN A 796 -34.57 23.24 28.21
CA GLN A 796 -34.75 23.29 26.76
C GLN A 796 -35.49 24.55 26.30
N THR A 797 -34.97 25.21 25.26
CA THR A 797 -35.68 26.31 24.58
C THR A 797 -36.64 25.74 23.52
N LEU A 798 -37.95 25.94 23.70
CA LEU A 798 -38.97 25.30 22.85
C LEU A 798 -39.36 26.14 21.61
N VAL A 799 -39.25 25.51 20.44
CA VAL A 799 -39.67 26.01 19.13
C VAL A 799 -41.18 26.21 19.09
N ARG A 800 -41.97 25.32 19.69
CA ARG A 800 -43.44 25.44 19.74
C ARG A 800 -43.88 26.72 20.43
N ASP A 801 -43.28 27.04 21.58
CA ASP A 801 -43.78 28.14 22.42
C ASP A 801 -43.37 29.51 21.85
N LEU A 802 -42.18 29.62 21.23
CA LEU A 802 -41.82 30.79 20.42
C LEU A 802 -42.69 30.91 19.16
N THR A 803 -43.06 29.80 18.52
CA THR A 803 -43.97 29.81 17.35
C THR A 803 -45.36 30.33 17.75
N HIS A 804 -45.91 29.85 18.87
CA HIS A 804 -47.15 30.37 19.43
C HIS A 804 -47.08 31.88 19.72
N ALA A 805 -45.98 32.36 20.32
CA ALA A 805 -45.79 33.79 20.58
C ALA A 805 -45.75 34.63 19.29
N MET A 806 -45.14 34.13 18.22
CA MET A 806 -45.15 34.80 16.90
C MET A 806 -46.54 34.85 16.26
N ASP A 807 -47.33 33.79 16.38
CA ASP A 807 -48.72 33.78 15.88
C ASP A 807 -49.62 34.74 16.68
N MET A 808 -49.47 34.83 18.01
CA MET A 808 -50.19 35.80 18.86
C MET A 808 -49.94 37.25 18.42
N GLN A 809 -48.70 37.56 18.05
CA GLN A 809 -48.33 38.86 17.49
C GLN A 809 -49.00 39.12 16.14
N ASP A 810 -49.09 38.11 15.26
CA ASP A 810 -49.70 38.23 13.93
C ASP A 810 -51.23 38.45 14.01
N PHE A 811 -51.96 37.72 14.86
CA PHE A 811 -53.40 37.99 15.12
C PHE A 811 -53.66 39.43 15.57
N THR A 812 -52.78 39.94 16.44
CA THR A 812 -52.84 41.30 16.96
C THR A 812 -52.68 42.33 15.84
N TRP A 813 -51.69 42.14 14.96
CA TRP A 813 -51.41 43.07 13.85
C TRP A 813 -52.45 43.01 12.72
N ARG A 814 -53.06 41.85 12.48
CA ARG A 814 -54.17 41.71 11.52
C ARG A 814 -55.47 42.33 12.05
N GLY A 815 -55.62 42.35 13.37
CA GLY A 815 -56.74 42.98 14.06
C GLY A 815 -57.85 42.00 14.46
N TYR A 816 -57.49 40.75 14.79
CA TYR A 816 -58.45 39.77 15.33
C TYR A 816 -59.11 40.28 16.63
N PHE A 817 -58.41 41.14 17.38
CA PHE A 817 -58.89 41.77 18.60
C PHE A 817 -59.28 43.25 18.42
N ASP A 818 -59.29 43.76 17.19
CA ASP A 818 -59.78 45.11 16.87
C ASP A 818 -61.30 45.09 16.70
N SER A 819 -62.00 45.79 17.60
CA SER A 819 -63.47 45.94 17.60
C SER A 819 -64.07 46.53 16.29
N GLN A 820 -63.26 47.11 15.40
CA GLN A 820 -63.69 47.58 14.08
C GLN A 820 -63.56 46.51 12.97
N ARG A 821 -62.86 45.40 13.24
CA ARG A 821 -62.54 44.35 12.27
C ARG A 821 -63.08 42.97 12.68
N ASN A 822 -63.16 42.70 13.97
CA ASN A 822 -63.47 41.37 14.50
C ASN A 822 -64.96 40.98 14.47
N GLY A 823 -65.84 41.84 13.94
CA GLY A 823 -67.29 41.67 13.92
C GLY A 823 -67.83 40.52 13.05
N ALA A 824 -66.97 39.73 12.41
CA ALA A 824 -67.34 38.46 11.77
C ALA A 824 -67.46 37.31 12.78
N ALA A 825 -66.72 37.37 13.90
CA ALA A 825 -66.80 36.39 14.99
C ALA A 825 -67.93 36.71 15.97
N ASN A 826 -68.55 35.68 16.55
CA ASN A 826 -69.62 35.83 17.53
C ASN A 826 -69.49 34.80 18.67
N PRO A 827 -69.24 35.22 19.93
CA PRO A 827 -68.95 36.60 20.33
C PRO A 827 -67.64 37.10 19.72
N PRO A 828 -67.49 38.41 19.43
CA PRO A 828 -66.22 38.96 18.97
C PRO A 828 -65.12 38.80 20.05
N PRO A 829 -63.92 38.29 19.71
CA PRO A 829 -62.86 38.07 20.69
C PRO A 829 -62.24 39.39 21.17
N THR A 830 -61.94 39.46 22.46
CA THR A 830 -61.29 40.60 23.12
C THR A 830 -59.83 40.28 23.42
N ALA A 831 -58.90 41.22 23.22
CA ALA A 831 -57.50 41.02 23.56
C ALA A 831 -57.36 40.60 25.04
N PRO A 832 -56.58 39.56 25.35
CA PRO A 832 -56.44 39.08 26.72
C PRO A 832 -55.63 40.09 27.55
N ALA A 833 -55.98 40.26 28.83
CA ALA A 833 -55.43 41.31 29.68
C ALA A 833 -53.91 41.16 29.92
N ASN A 834 -53.45 39.91 30.00
CA ASN A 834 -52.08 39.51 29.71
C ASN A 834 -52.17 38.50 28.56
N TRP A 835 -51.18 38.44 27.67
CA TRP A 835 -51.08 37.28 26.78
C TRP A 835 -50.89 36.01 27.60
N PRO A 836 -51.36 34.84 27.12
CA PRO A 836 -50.98 33.59 27.73
C PRO A 836 -49.46 33.48 27.67
N ASN A 837 -48.82 33.46 28.83
CA ASN A 837 -47.58 32.72 28.92
C ASN A 837 -47.96 31.28 28.59
N TRP A 838 -47.22 30.65 27.69
CA TRP A 838 -47.20 29.20 27.59
C TRP A 838 -46.01 28.75 28.44
N PRO A 839 -46.16 28.55 29.77
CA PRO A 839 -45.32 27.58 30.41
C PRO A 839 -45.76 26.24 29.82
N SER A 840 -44.95 25.70 28.93
CA SER A 840 -44.62 24.30 29.08
C SER A 840 -44.30 24.07 30.57
N GLN A 841 -45.19 23.36 31.27
CA GLN A 841 -44.67 22.42 32.26
C GLN A 841 -43.73 21.45 31.54
N ASP A 842 -42.89 20.77 32.30
CA ASP A 842 -41.74 20.02 31.80
C ASP A 842 -42.18 18.78 30.98
N ILE A 843 -42.58 19.04 29.73
CA ILE A 843 -42.95 18.06 28.72
C ILE A 843 -41.73 17.30 28.16
N SER A 844 -40.57 17.42 28.82
CA SER A 844 -39.41 16.51 28.65
C SER A 844 -39.63 15.14 29.28
N ARG A 845 -40.74 14.97 30.01
CA ARG A 845 -41.18 13.69 30.56
C ARG A 845 -42.30 13.07 29.74
N PHE A 846 -42.43 13.42 28.46
CA PHE A 846 -43.53 12.96 27.62
C PHE A 846 -43.28 11.52 27.12
N ASP A 847 -43.36 10.56 28.04
CA ASP A 847 -43.36 9.13 27.72
C ASP A 847 -44.58 8.83 26.81
N SER A 848 -44.33 8.40 25.57
CA SER A 848 -45.40 8.11 24.61
C SER A 848 -46.29 6.93 25.01
N LEU A 849 -45.92 6.15 26.03
CA LEU A 849 -46.73 5.09 26.62
C LEU A 849 -47.40 5.52 27.94
N ASP A 850 -46.73 6.24 28.85
CA ASP A 850 -47.33 6.74 30.10
C ASP A 850 -48.19 8.00 29.90
N SER A 851 -49.49 7.77 29.72
CA SER A 851 -50.51 8.81 29.62
C SER A 851 -50.68 9.70 30.87
N SER A 852 -50.05 9.38 32.01
CA SER A 852 -50.03 10.26 33.18
C SER A 852 -49.15 11.52 32.97
N THR A 853 -48.24 11.47 31.99
CA THR A 853 -47.37 12.58 31.59
C THR A 853 -48.01 13.49 30.54
N TRP A 854 -49.10 13.05 29.90
CA TRP A 854 -49.78 13.72 28.77
C TRP A 854 -50.67 14.88 29.23
N GLN A 855 -50.11 15.84 29.95
CA GLN A 855 -50.88 16.92 30.57
C GLN A 855 -51.32 17.99 29.56
N SER A 856 -52.49 18.59 29.82
CA SER A 856 -52.96 19.78 29.10
C SER A 856 -52.04 20.98 29.37
N PRO A 857 -51.74 21.84 28.39
CA PRO A 857 -50.98 23.06 28.63
C PRO A 857 -51.73 23.99 29.61
N ASP A 858 -51.01 24.62 30.53
CA ASP A 858 -51.53 25.45 31.63
C ASP A 858 -52.21 26.77 31.20
N ALA A 859 -52.45 26.98 29.91
CA ALA A 859 -52.87 28.23 29.32
C ALA A 859 -54.02 28.02 28.32
N ASN A 860 -55.11 28.76 28.51
CA ASN A 860 -56.23 28.80 27.56
C ASN A 860 -55.83 29.57 26.28
N PHE A 861 -56.26 29.07 25.13
CA PHE A 861 -56.07 29.79 23.87
C PHE A 861 -56.96 31.05 23.82
N PRO A 862 -56.46 32.23 23.41
CA PRO A 862 -57.20 33.50 23.54
C PRO A 862 -58.27 33.71 22.46
N LEU A 863 -58.50 32.69 21.63
CA LEU A 863 -59.56 32.59 20.62
C LEU A 863 -60.21 31.21 20.79
N THR A 864 -61.51 31.10 20.57
CA THR A 864 -62.06 29.80 20.15
C THR A 864 -61.86 29.65 18.64
N GLY A 865 -61.61 28.44 18.15
CA GLY A 865 -61.54 28.16 16.72
C GLY A 865 -62.82 28.50 15.93
N ALA A 866 -63.95 28.72 16.60
CA ALA A 866 -65.15 29.28 15.98
C ALA A 866 -65.01 30.80 15.70
N GLN A 867 -64.26 31.53 16.52
CA GLN A 867 -63.85 32.92 16.27
C GLN A 867 -62.71 32.95 15.23
N GLU A 868 -61.75 32.04 15.33
CA GLU A 868 -60.66 31.83 14.38
C GLU A 868 -61.19 31.63 12.95
N ASN A 869 -61.93 30.56 12.68
CA ASN A 869 -62.48 30.25 11.35
C ASN A 869 -63.35 31.40 10.78
N ALA A 870 -64.03 32.16 11.64
CA ALA A 870 -64.82 33.33 11.23
C ALA A 870 -63.96 34.54 10.83
N LEU A 871 -62.76 34.68 11.41
CA LEU A 871 -61.83 35.79 11.16
C LEU A 871 -60.78 35.45 10.08
N ASP A 872 -60.32 34.21 10.02
CA ASP A 872 -59.40 33.68 9.00
C ASP A 872 -59.87 33.97 7.58
N ASN A 873 -61.17 33.79 7.32
CA ASN A 873 -61.82 34.08 6.04
C ASN A 873 -61.84 35.58 5.64
N VAL A 874 -61.48 36.50 6.55
CA VAL A 874 -61.60 37.96 6.37
C VAL A 874 -60.27 38.69 6.58
N LEU A 875 -59.46 38.24 7.55
CA LEU A 875 -58.20 38.83 7.99
C LEU A 875 -56.97 37.99 7.62
N GLY A 876 -57.19 36.72 7.21
CA GLY A 876 -56.15 35.77 6.82
C GLY A 876 -55.40 35.16 8.01
N THR A 877 -55.04 33.88 7.87
CA THR A 877 -54.35 33.08 8.90
C THR A 877 -52.88 33.49 9.09
N PRO A 878 -52.27 33.24 10.27
CA PRO A 878 -50.82 33.09 10.37
C PRO A 878 -50.33 32.00 9.40
N VAL A 879 -49.05 32.04 9.05
CA VAL A 879 -48.47 31.16 8.02
C VAL A 879 -47.30 30.40 8.63
N HIS A 880 -47.14 29.13 8.25
CA HIS A 880 -46.06 28.20 8.62
C HIS A 880 -44.63 28.78 8.63
N ASN A 881 -44.41 29.88 7.91
CA ASN A 881 -43.22 30.73 8.04
C ASN A 881 -42.88 31.15 9.48
N ASN A 882 -43.84 31.24 10.40
CA ASN A 882 -43.56 31.58 11.80
C ASN A 882 -42.79 30.47 12.53
N ARG A 883 -43.09 29.20 12.27
CA ARG A 883 -42.28 28.07 12.75
C ARG A 883 -40.84 28.11 12.23
N ARG A 884 -40.67 28.42 10.93
CA ARG A 884 -39.34 28.66 10.33
C ARG A 884 -38.58 29.77 11.07
N ARG A 885 -39.23 30.91 11.34
CA ARG A 885 -38.64 32.05 12.06
C ARG A 885 -38.27 31.67 13.49
N ALA A 886 -39.14 30.98 14.22
CA ALA A 886 -38.90 30.54 15.59
C ALA A 886 -37.67 29.61 15.67
N GLN A 887 -37.63 28.58 14.81
CA GLN A 887 -36.51 27.63 14.75
C GLN A 887 -35.16 28.32 14.46
N TRP A 888 -35.08 29.17 13.44
CA TRP A 888 -33.85 29.95 13.16
C TRP A 888 -33.48 30.92 14.28
N THR A 889 -34.47 31.50 14.98
CA THR A 889 -34.22 32.39 16.13
C THR A 889 -33.61 31.60 17.29
N ILE A 890 -34.11 30.39 17.56
CA ILE A 890 -33.63 29.50 18.62
C ILE A 890 -32.23 29.00 18.31
N MET A 891 -32.00 28.46 17.11
CA MET A 891 -30.66 28.03 16.67
C MET A 891 -29.60 29.13 16.88
N ALA A 892 -29.94 30.39 16.61
CA ALA A 892 -29.01 31.52 16.73
C ALA A 892 -28.96 32.23 18.10
N ASN A 893 -29.86 31.93 19.06
CA ASN A 893 -29.97 32.72 20.32
C ASN A 893 -30.34 31.90 21.58
N ALA A 894 -30.68 30.61 21.45
CA ALA A 894 -30.93 29.74 22.59
C ALA A 894 -29.62 29.44 23.35
N ARG A 895 -29.73 29.12 24.65
CA ARG A 895 -28.57 28.88 25.53
C ARG A 895 -28.13 27.42 25.55
N ASP A 896 -29.10 26.53 25.43
CA ASP A 896 -29.01 25.08 25.26
C ASP A 896 -28.55 24.70 23.83
N GLN A 897 -27.51 25.39 23.33
CA GLN A 897 -26.98 25.27 21.97
C GLN A 897 -26.68 23.81 21.58
N LEU A 898 -26.10 23.04 22.49
CA LEU A 898 -25.79 21.63 22.28
C LEU A 898 -27.06 20.80 22.05
N ARG A 899 -28.04 20.92 22.94
CA ARG A 899 -29.34 20.23 22.87
C ARG A 899 -30.06 20.54 21.56
N GLN A 900 -30.11 21.82 21.18
CA GLN A 900 -30.69 22.29 19.92
C GLN A 900 -29.93 21.76 18.68
N ARG A 901 -28.60 21.64 18.76
CA ARG A 901 -27.77 21.13 17.67
C ARG A 901 -27.91 19.61 17.51
N VAL A 902 -27.97 18.85 18.59
CA VAL A 902 -28.21 17.41 18.55
C VAL A 902 -29.62 17.11 18.03
N GLY A 903 -30.66 17.78 18.54
CA GLY A 903 -32.02 17.63 18.00
C GLY A 903 -32.14 18.01 16.51
N PHE A 904 -31.37 18.99 16.04
CA PHE A 904 -31.26 19.28 14.62
C PHE A 904 -30.54 18.16 13.84
N ALA A 905 -29.46 17.58 14.37
CA ALA A 905 -28.80 16.43 13.75
C ALA A 905 -29.73 15.21 13.65
N LEU A 906 -30.48 14.90 14.71
CA LEU A 906 -31.51 13.85 14.72
C LEU A 906 -32.60 14.12 13.67
N SER A 907 -32.94 15.38 13.38
CA SER A 907 -33.87 15.74 12.31
C SER A 907 -33.35 15.52 10.89
N GLN A 908 -32.04 15.28 10.73
CA GLN A 908 -31.43 14.87 9.44
C GLN A 908 -31.38 13.34 9.29
N ILE A 909 -31.58 12.60 10.38
CA ILE A 909 -31.77 11.13 10.37
C ILE A 909 -33.26 10.84 10.20
N THR A 910 -34.08 11.26 11.17
CA THR A 910 -35.53 11.08 11.17
C THR A 910 -36.22 12.24 10.43
N VAL A 911 -36.16 12.18 9.10
CA VAL A 911 -36.58 13.28 8.22
C VAL A 911 -38.11 13.36 8.07
N ILE A 912 -38.66 14.58 8.08
CA ILE A 912 -40.03 14.93 7.66
C ILE A 912 -40.01 16.06 6.63
N SER A 913 -41.09 16.26 5.85
CA SER A 913 -41.11 17.27 4.77
C SER A 913 -42.28 18.27 4.79
N GLU A 914 -41.94 19.57 4.74
CA GLU A 914 -42.90 20.67 4.48
C GLU A 914 -43.44 20.69 3.03
N ASN A 915 -42.99 19.78 2.15
CA ASN A 915 -43.65 19.58 0.86
C ASN A 915 -45.02 18.90 1.02
N VAL A 916 -45.22 18.11 2.08
CA VAL A 916 -46.52 17.53 2.43
C VAL A 916 -47.43 18.63 2.99
N ALA A 917 -48.44 19.03 2.23
CA ALA A 917 -49.29 20.17 2.57
C ALA A 917 -50.05 20.00 3.90
N GLN A 918 -50.47 18.78 4.26
CA GLN A 918 -51.12 18.52 5.55
C GLN A 918 -50.16 18.69 6.74
N ILE A 919 -48.87 18.35 6.60
CA ILE A 919 -47.87 18.57 7.64
C ILE A 919 -47.52 20.07 7.74
N ARG A 920 -47.15 20.69 6.61
CA ARG A 920 -46.77 22.12 6.55
C ARG A 920 -47.84 23.06 7.09
N ASN A 921 -49.12 22.75 6.84
CA ASN A 921 -50.23 23.57 7.32
C ASN A 921 -50.52 23.39 8.83
N HIS A 922 -49.86 22.46 9.52
CA HIS A 922 -49.99 22.23 10.97
C HIS A 922 -48.67 22.54 11.67
N HIS A 923 -48.21 23.78 11.51
CA HIS A 923 -46.86 24.22 11.85
C HIS A 923 -46.53 24.20 13.35
N ILE A 924 -47.53 24.04 14.23
CA ILE A 924 -47.34 23.80 15.67
C ILE A 924 -46.97 22.34 15.97
N GLY A 925 -47.62 21.37 15.33
CA GLY A 925 -47.20 19.96 15.43
C GLY A 925 -45.79 19.77 14.88
N MET A 926 -45.44 20.48 13.80
CA MET A 926 -44.07 20.56 13.30
C MET A 926 -43.08 21.27 14.24
N ALA A 927 -43.56 22.14 15.12
CA ALA A 927 -42.72 22.77 16.14
C ALA A 927 -42.49 21.78 17.30
N ARG A 928 -43.53 21.09 17.77
CA ARG A 928 -43.40 19.99 18.74
C ARG A 928 -42.54 18.85 18.20
N TRP A 929 -42.53 18.59 16.90
CA TRP A 929 -41.59 17.65 16.27
C TRP A 929 -40.12 18.06 16.51
N ALA A 930 -39.77 19.32 16.24
CA ALA A 930 -38.42 19.82 16.50
C ALA A 930 -38.08 19.79 18.01
N ASP A 931 -39.07 20.05 18.86
CA ASP A 931 -38.89 19.99 20.32
C ASP A 931 -38.69 18.55 20.82
N MET A 932 -39.44 17.56 20.31
CA MET A 932 -39.29 16.14 20.69
C MET A 932 -37.90 15.59 20.30
N LEU A 933 -37.33 16.03 19.18
CA LEU A 933 -35.97 15.64 18.78
C LEU A 933 -34.88 16.31 19.65
N ALA A 934 -35.13 17.51 20.18
CA ALA A 934 -34.22 18.18 21.12
C ALA A 934 -34.45 17.76 22.59
N GLU A 935 -35.58 17.11 22.87
CA GLU A 935 -35.89 16.42 24.13
C GLU A 935 -35.09 15.11 24.18
N ASN A 936 -35.28 14.21 23.21
CA ASN A 936 -34.54 12.95 23.01
C ASN A 936 -33.05 13.14 22.60
N ALA A 937 -32.40 14.25 22.98
CA ALA A 937 -31.04 14.59 22.59
C ALA A 937 -29.96 13.94 23.47
N ASP A 938 -30.31 13.52 24.69
CA ASP A 938 -29.44 12.87 25.68
C ASP A 938 -29.99 11.51 26.21
N ASP A 939 -31.12 11.03 25.66
CA ASP A 939 -31.77 9.74 25.99
C ASP A 939 -31.33 8.57 25.09
N HIS A 940 -31.86 7.35 25.30
CA HIS A 940 -31.51 6.20 24.46
C HIS A 940 -32.22 6.26 23.10
N PHE A 941 -31.51 5.83 22.05
CA PHE A 941 -32.02 5.78 20.67
C PHE A 941 -33.31 4.95 20.51
N ARG A 942 -33.59 4.02 21.44
CA ARG A 942 -34.88 3.31 21.52
C ARG A 942 -36.04 4.26 21.83
N GLU A 943 -35.89 5.14 22.83
CA GLU A 943 -36.94 6.10 23.22
C GLU A 943 -37.23 7.07 22.07
N LEU A 944 -36.19 7.59 21.41
CA LEU A 944 -36.31 8.43 20.20
C LEU A 944 -37.16 7.74 19.12
N LEU A 945 -36.89 6.46 18.82
CA LEU A 945 -37.65 5.71 17.81
C LEU A 945 -39.10 5.44 18.23
N GLU A 946 -39.38 5.33 19.53
CA GLU A 946 -40.72 5.17 20.09
C GLU A 946 -41.53 6.46 19.89
N ASP A 947 -40.99 7.62 20.24
CA ASP A 947 -41.63 8.93 20.05
C ASP A 947 -41.77 9.32 18.57
N VAL A 948 -40.76 8.99 17.74
CA VAL A 948 -40.82 9.11 16.28
C VAL A 948 -41.93 8.23 15.70
N THR A 949 -42.12 7.02 16.23
CA THR A 949 -43.21 6.11 15.81
C THR A 949 -44.58 6.66 16.20
N TYR A 950 -44.76 7.12 17.44
CA TYR A 950 -46.04 7.63 17.92
C TYR A 950 -46.36 9.06 17.43
N SER A 951 -45.41 9.79 16.84
CA SER A 951 -45.68 11.14 16.34
C SER A 951 -46.72 11.18 15.21
N PRO A 952 -47.80 11.97 15.31
CA PRO A 952 -48.76 12.15 14.21
C PRO A 952 -48.15 12.83 12.98
N VAL A 953 -47.04 13.56 13.16
CA VAL A 953 -46.34 14.22 12.05
C VAL A 953 -45.60 13.17 11.20
N MET A 954 -44.92 12.22 11.85
CA MET A 954 -44.29 11.09 11.16
C MET A 954 -45.36 10.11 10.63
N GLY A 955 -46.40 9.83 11.43
CA GLY A 955 -47.56 9.03 11.02
C GLY A 955 -48.23 9.52 9.73
N LYS A 956 -48.37 10.83 9.55
CA LYS A 956 -48.88 11.44 8.31
C LYS A 956 -47.82 11.56 7.20
N TYR A 957 -46.53 11.42 7.51
CA TYR A 957 -45.43 11.50 6.56
C TYR A 957 -45.15 10.17 5.86
N LEU A 958 -45.10 9.07 6.63
CA LEU A 958 -44.82 7.70 6.15
C LEU A 958 -46.05 6.76 6.26
N SER A 959 -47.23 7.36 6.23
CA SER A 959 -48.56 6.75 6.09
C SER A 959 -48.96 5.63 7.07
N HIS A 960 -48.23 5.42 8.18
CA HIS A 960 -48.64 4.46 9.21
C HIS A 960 -49.75 4.96 10.16
N LEU A 961 -50.04 6.26 10.18
CA LEU A 961 -51.24 6.81 10.81
C LEU A 961 -52.51 6.24 10.14
N GLN A 962 -53.36 5.59 10.93
CA GLN A 962 -54.57 4.91 10.48
C GLN A 962 -54.30 3.73 9.53
N ASN A 963 -53.11 3.13 9.59
CA ASN A 963 -52.80 1.89 8.89
C ASN A 963 -53.68 0.74 9.39
N SER A 964 -54.21 -0.05 8.46
CA SER A 964 -55.26 -1.04 8.69
C SER A 964 -54.82 -2.42 8.26
N SER A 965 -55.09 -3.44 9.07
CA SER A 965 -54.77 -4.81 8.69
C SER A 965 -55.63 -5.34 7.54
N GLU A 966 -55.08 -6.31 6.81
CA GLU A 966 -55.76 -7.00 5.70
C GLU A 966 -57.08 -7.66 6.13
N GLY A 967 -57.17 -8.09 7.39
CA GLY A 967 -58.40 -8.61 7.99
C GLY A 967 -59.51 -7.57 8.16
N SER A 968 -59.16 -6.29 8.34
CA SER A 968 -60.11 -5.19 8.49
C SER A 968 -60.43 -4.48 7.16
N SER A 969 -59.47 -4.37 6.25
CA SER A 969 -59.57 -3.54 5.02
C SER A 969 -59.72 -4.36 3.73
N GLY A 970 -59.26 -5.61 3.71
CA GLY A 970 -59.07 -6.41 2.49
C GLY A 970 -57.86 -6.00 1.64
N VAL A 971 -56.94 -5.20 2.19
CA VAL A 971 -55.70 -4.73 1.56
C VAL A 971 -54.53 -4.96 2.54
N PRO A 972 -53.35 -5.45 2.09
CA PRO A 972 -52.18 -5.56 2.95
C PRO A 972 -51.83 -4.23 3.66
N PRO A 973 -51.24 -4.27 4.88
CA PRO A 973 -50.77 -3.07 5.58
C PRO A 973 -49.81 -2.23 4.74
N ASP A 974 -49.79 -0.92 4.98
CA ASP A 974 -48.78 -0.04 4.38
C ASP A 974 -47.38 -0.38 4.94
N GLU A 975 -46.44 -0.68 4.03
CA GLU A 975 -45.06 -1.05 4.35
C GLU A 975 -44.14 0.18 4.52
N ASN A 976 -44.55 1.39 4.14
CA ASN A 976 -43.67 2.56 4.03
C ASN A 976 -42.88 2.83 5.33
N TYR A 977 -43.57 3.03 6.46
CA TYR A 977 -42.89 3.29 7.74
C TYR A 977 -41.98 2.13 8.19
N ALA A 978 -42.45 0.88 8.02
CA ALA A 978 -41.68 -0.32 8.37
C ALA A 978 -40.41 -0.47 7.52
N ARG A 979 -40.44 0.00 6.27
CA ARG A 979 -39.28 0.03 5.37
C ARG A 979 -38.30 1.13 5.75
N GLU A 980 -38.77 2.38 5.87
CA GLU A 980 -37.86 3.51 6.12
C GLU A 980 -37.26 3.49 7.55
N ILE A 981 -37.98 2.98 8.56
CA ILE A 981 -37.43 2.88 9.92
C ILE A 981 -36.21 1.97 9.96
N MET A 982 -36.23 0.83 9.26
CA MET A 982 -35.07 -0.07 9.15
C MET A 982 -34.00 0.51 8.21
N GLN A 983 -34.42 0.91 7.00
CA GLN A 983 -33.52 1.25 5.89
C GLN A 983 -32.80 2.59 6.04
N LEU A 984 -33.48 3.63 6.52
CA LEU A 984 -32.97 5.00 6.55
C LEU A 984 -32.73 5.54 7.96
N PHE A 985 -33.55 5.12 8.93
CA PHE A 985 -33.49 5.70 10.28
C PHE A 985 -32.67 4.89 11.30
N THR A 986 -32.38 3.60 11.04
CA THR A 986 -31.71 2.73 12.04
C THR A 986 -30.55 1.91 11.49
N ILE A 987 -30.82 0.72 10.93
CA ILE A 987 -29.82 -0.33 10.67
C ILE A 987 -29.19 -0.27 9.26
N GLY A 988 -29.78 0.47 8.33
CA GLY A 988 -29.28 0.57 6.96
C GLY A 988 -29.62 -0.66 6.12
N LEU A 989 -29.05 -0.75 4.91
CA LEU A 989 -29.31 -1.83 3.94
C LEU A 989 -28.42 -3.08 4.14
N PHE A 990 -27.21 -2.90 4.65
CA PHE A 990 -26.18 -3.95 4.75
C PHE A 990 -25.49 -3.89 6.10
N GLU A 991 -25.06 -5.03 6.63
CA GLU A 991 -24.32 -5.08 7.89
C GLU A 991 -23.01 -4.26 7.75
N LEU A 992 -22.67 -3.56 8.83
CA LEU A 992 -21.39 -2.85 8.97
C LEU A 992 -20.57 -3.50 10.09
N TRP A 993 -19.25 -3.35 10.00
CA TRP A 993 -18.35 -3.54 11.13
C TRP A 993 -18.38 -2.30 12.04
N ASP A 994 -17.86 -2.43 13.27
CA ASP A 994 -17.85 -1.36 14.29
C ASP A 994 -17.03 -0.12 13.88
N ASP A 995 -16.19 -0.22 12.85
CA ASP A 995 -15.45 0.89 12.22
C ASP A 995 -16.17 1.53 11.02
N GLY A 996 -17.38 1.05 10.69
CA GLY A 996 -18.22 1.56 9.59
C GLY A 996 -17.92 0.97 8.21
N PHE A 997 -16.99 0.01 8.07
CA PHE A 997 -16.81 -0.73 6.81
C PHE A 997 -18.02 -1.63 6.55
N VAL A 998 -18.47 -1.72 5.29
CA VAL A 998 -19.51 -2.67 4.90
C VAL A 998 -18.99 -4.10 5.04
N LYS A 999 -19.75 -4.94 5.72
CA LYS A 999 -19.38 -6.33 5.98
C LYS A 999 -19.70 -7.20 4.77
N LEU A 1000 -18.70 -7.98 4.35
CA LEU A 1000 -18.80 -8.95 3.27
C LEU A 1000 -18.92 -10.37 3.83
N ASP A 1001 -19.70 -11.21 3.15
CA ASP A 1001 -19.77 -12.65 3.42
C ASP A 1001 -18.42 -13.31 3.06
N PRO A 1002 -17.75 -14.00 3.99
CA PRO A 1002 -16.39 -14.53 3.76
C PRO A 1002 -16.34 -15.81 2.91
N GLU A 1003 -17.47 -16.46 2.60
CA GLU A 1003 -17.51 -17.61 1.68
C GLU A 1003 -17.85 -17.19 0.24
N GLN A 1004 -18.67 -16.15 0.09
CA GLN A 1004 -19.32 -15.78 -1.17
C GLN A 1004 -18.95 -14.38 -1.67
N PHE A 1005 -18.23 -13.59 -0.87
CA PHE A 1005 -17.79 -12.22 -1.16
C PHE A 1005 -18.94 -11.28 -1.59
N ASN A 1006 -20.06 -11.41 -0.88
CA ASN A 1006 -21.32 -10.71 -1.13
C ASN A 1006 -21.66 -9.73 -0.01
N LEU A 1007 -22.49 -8.73 -0.34
CA LEU A 1007 -23.10 -7.85 0.66
C LEU A 1007 -24.03 -8.65 1.58
N VAL A 1008 -23.90 -8.49 2.89
CA VAL A 1008 -24.80 -9.11 3.88
C VAL A 1008 -25.97 -8.16 4.15
N PRO A 1009 -27.22 -8.46 3.76
CA PRO A 1009 -28.36 -7.60 4.03
C PRO A 1009 -28.77 -7.66 5.50
N THR A 1010 -29.21 -6.53 6.06
CA THR A 1010 -29.66 -6.39 7.46
C THR A 1010 -31.06 -6.94 7.74
N TYR A 1011 -31.90 -7.05 6.70
CA TYR A 1011 -33.28 -7.54 6.75
C TYR A 1011 -33.69 -8.08 5.37
N ASP A 1012 -34.77 -8.86 5.31
CA ASP A 1012 -35.39 -9.28 4.06
C ASP A 1012 -36.81 -8.68 3.84
N ASN A 1013 -37.43 -9.03 2.72
CA ASN A 1013 -38.76 -8.53 2.35
C ASN A 1013 -39.91 -9.20 3.15
N THR A 1014 -39.60 -10.17 4.02
CA THR A 1014 -40.49 -10.77 5.03
C THR A 1014 -40.49 -9.92 6.29
N ASP A 1015 -39.32 -9.52 6.78
CA ASP A 1015 -39.16 -8.69 7.99
C ASP A 1015 -39.97 -7.38 7.88
N ILE A 1016 -39.88 -6.71 6.73
CA ILE A 1016 -40.66 -5.50 6.43
C ILE A 1016 -42.16 -5.74 6.54
N LYS A 1017 -42.66 -6.91 6.09
CA LYS A 1017 -44.09 -7.25 6.10
C LYS A 1017 -44.60 -7.60 7.49
N GLU A 1018 -43.80 -8.31 8.29
CA GLU A 1018 -44.17 -8.60 9.67
C GLU A 1018 -44.10 -7.33 10.54
N LEU A 1019 -43.11 -6.44 10.32
CA LEU A 1019 -43.07 -5.12 10.96
C LEU A 1019 -44.22 -4.21 10.51
N ALA A 1020 -44.61 -4.22 9.24
CA ALA A 1020 -45.77 -3.47 8.74
C ALA A 1020 -47.09 -3.91 9.39
N ARG A 1021 -47.23 -5.19 9.77
CA ARG A 1021 -48.37 -5.69 10.56
C ARG A 1021 -48.35 -5.14 11.99
N VAL A 1022 -47.19 -5.01 12.64
CA VAL A 1022 -47.09 -4.41 13.98
C VAL A 1022 -47.60 -2.96 13.97
N MET A 1023 -47.45 -2.24 12.85
CA MET A 1023 -47.85 -0.84 12.70
C MET A 1023 -49.35 -0.62 12.39
N THR A 1024 -50.19 -1.67 12.30
CA THR A 1024 -51.65 -1.48 12.12
C THR A 1024 -52.36 -1.19 13.43
N GLY A 1025 -53.43 -0.38 13.38
CA GLY A 1025 -54.21 0.01 14.54
C GLY A 1025 -53.78 1.32 15.23
N MET A 1026 -52.73 1.98 14.75
CA MET A 1026 -52.34 3.32 15.22
C MET A 1026 -53.28 4.41 14.68
N SER A 1027 -53.77 5.31 15.54
CA SER A 1027 -54.70 6.39 15.16
C SER A 1027 -54.61 7.61 16.08
N TRP A 1028 -55.44 8.63 15.83
CA TRP A 1028 -55.54 9.85 16.62
C TRP A 1028 -55.98 9.60 18.07
N SER A 1029 -55.21 10.11 19.04
CA SER A 1029 -55.53 10.04 20.47
C SER A 1029 -56.63 11.00 20.94
N THR A 1030 -57.09 11.92 20.09
CA THR A 1030 -58.05 12.99 20.42
C THR A 1030 -58.87 13.45 19.21
N ASN A 1031 -60.00 14.14 19.44
CA ASN A 1031 -60.89 14.58 18.37
C ASN A 1031 -60.60 16.02 17.89
N SER A 1032 -60.71 16.25 16.57
CA SER A 1032 -60.70 17.59 15.95
C SER A 1032 -62.06 18.29 15.97
N GLY A 1033 -63.15 17.52 16.12
CA GLY A 1033 -64.53 17.99 15.93
C GLY A 1033 -65.19 18.75 17.09
N SER A 1034 -64.49 19.01 18.19
CA SER A 1034 -65.02 19.76 19.35
C SER A 1034 -64.26 21.07 19.57
N PRO A 1035 -64.95 22.22 19.65
CA PRO A 1035 -64.33 23.48 20.07
C PRO A 1035 -63.77 23.47 21.51
N ASP A 1036 -64.18 22.52 22.36
CA ASP A 1036 -63.69 22.47 23.73
C ASP A 1036 -62.31 21.74 23.82
N ASN A 1037 -61.86 21.11 22.72
CA ASN A 1037 -60.65 20.28 22.67
C ASN A 1037 -59.32 21.05 22.46
N TRP A 1038 -59.32 22.40 22.47
CA TRP A 1038 -58.07 23.19 22.51
C TRP A 1038 -57.55 23.32 23.95
N ASP A 1039 -58.42 23.74 24.87
CA ASP A 1039 -58.08 23.95 26.28
C ASP A 1039 -58.14 22.66 27.12
N SER A 1040 -58.74 21.58 26.60
CA SER A 1040 -58.83 20.27 27.28
C SER A 1040 -58.96 19.14 26.25
N PRO A 1041 -57.85 18.50 25.84
CA PRO A 1041 -57.91 17.41 24.86
C PRO A 1041 -58.70 16.23 25.45
N ASN A 1042 -59.73 15.78 24.73
CA ASN A 1042 -60.44 14.56 25.09
C ASN A 1042 -59.58 13.36 24.69
N LEU A 1043 -58.72 12.90 25.59
CA LEU A 1043 -57.82 11.77 25.40
C LEU A 1043 -58.53 10.47 25.81
N VAL A 1044 -58.91 9.64 24.83
CA VAL A 1044 -59.52 8.30 25.06
C VAL A 1044 -58.74 7.25 24.28
N ARG A 1045 -58.08 6.35 25.00
CA ARG A 1045 -57.25 5.27 24.45
C ARG A 1045 -57.96 3.92 24.30
N ASP A 1046 -59.05 3.67 25.03
CA ASP A 1046 -59.62 2.31 25.09
C ASP A 1046 -60.85 2.08 24.17
N ASP A 1047 -61.59 3.14 23.82
CA ASP A 1047 -62.82 3.09 23.00
C ASP A 1047 -63.11 4.48 22.37
N PRO A 1048 -62.40 4.87 21.28
CA PRO A 1048 -62.58 6.17 20.64
C PRO A 1048 -63.83 6.19 19.73
N PRO A 1049 -64.75 7.15 19.87
CA PRO A 1049 -65.91 7.28 18.99
C PRO A 1049 -65.54 7.34 17.50
N GLU A 1050 -66.22 6.56 16.65
CA GLU A 1050 -65.94 6.38 15.21
C GLU A 1050 -65.59 7.67 14.44
N SER A 1051 -66.26 8.78 14.76
CA SER A 1051 -65.98 10.15 14.26
C SER A 1051 -64.54 10.69 14.49
N TRP A 1052 -63.72 10.02 15.29
CA TRP A 1052 -62.32 10.39 15.54
C TRP A 1052 -61.41 9.92 14.40
N TYR A 1053 -61.81 8.86 13.69
CA TYR A 1053 -61.13 8.33 12.52
C TYR A 1053 -61.45 9.12 11.24
N ASP A 1054 -62.47 9.98 11.25
CA ASP A 1054 -62.77 10.90 10.15
C ASP A 1054 -61.70 12.00 10.02
N ASP A 1055 -61.15 12.19 8.81
CA ASP A 1055 -60.33 13.36 8.42
C ASP A 1055 -61.27 14.56 8.11
N ALA A 1056 -62.06 14.93 9.12
CA ALA A 1056 -63.06 15.99 9.03
C ALA A 1056 -62.38 17.37 8.94
N ALA A 1057 -62.69 18.12 7.87
CA ALA A 1057 -62.04 19.39 7.49
C ALA A 1057 -62.39 20.61 8.38
N GLY A 1058 -62.41 20.44 9.70
CA GLY A 1058 -62.96 21.40 10.67
C GLY A 1058 -61.97 22.30 11.42
N ASN A 1059 -60.67 21.98 11.44
CA ASN A 1059 -59.63 22.77 12.14
C ASN A 1059 -58.33 22.78 11.34
N SER A 1060 -57.86 23.96 10.93
CA SER A 1060 -57.00 24.08 9.75
C SER A 1060 -55.50 24.30 10.00
N TRP A 1061 -55.08 24.80 11.17
CA TRP A 1061 -53.66 24.93 11.51
C TRP A 1061 -53.30 24.70 13.00
N TYR A 1062 -54.17 25.02 13.97
CA TYR A 1062 -53.99 24.65 15.41
C TYR A 1062 -54.79 23.38 15.80
N SER A 1063 -54.69 22.33 14.99
CA SER A 1063 -55.35 21.06 15.28
C SER A 1063 -54.63 20.34 16.44
N SER A 1064 -55.28 20.23 17.60
CA SER A 1064 -54.71 19.58 18.80
C SER A 1064 -54.29 18.12 18.56
N ARG A 1065 -54.94 17.43 17.61
CA ARG A 1065 -54.54 16.11 17.08
C ARG A 1065 -53.07 15.99 16.66
N TYR A 1066 -52.41 17.08 16.24
CA TYR A 1066 -51.00 17.07 15.82
C TYR A 1066 -50.01 17.45 16.93
N ASN A 1067 -50.50 17.79 18.13
CA ASN A 1067 -49.67 18.23 19.27
C ASN A 1067 -49.49 17.14 20.34
N TYR A 1068 -50.29 16.07 20.29
CA TYR A 1068 -50.20 14.87 21.14
C TYR A 1068 -49.88 13.66 20.26
N PRO A 1069 -49.20 12.61 20.76
CA PRO A 1069 -48.93 11.43 19.95
C PRO A 1069 -50.19 10.64 19.60
N MET A 1070 -50.04 9.73 18.65
CA MET A 1070 -51.02 8.71 18.29
C MET A 1070 -51.27 7.76 19.47
N ALA A 1071 -52.34 6.98 19.37
CA ALA A 1071 -52.63 5.87 20.25
C ALA A 1071 -52.82 4.59 19.42
N PHE A 1072 -52.52 3.44 20.02
CA PHE A 1072 -52.78 2.12 19.46
C PHE A 1072 -54.17 1.63 19.91
N TYR A 1073 -54.93 1.02 19.00
CA TYR A 1073 -56.30 0.59 19.24
C TYR A 1073 -56.51 -0.87 18.81
N ASP A 1074 -56.68 -1.77 19.80
CA ASP A 1074 -56.86 -3.22 19.62
C ASP A 1074 -58.03 -3.60 18.68
N ASP A 1075 -59.04 -2.74 18.49
CA ASP A 1075 -60.18 -3.01 17.59
C ASP A 1075 -59.86 -2.74 16.10
N ARG A 1076 -58.68 -2.19 15.80
CA ARG A 1076 -58.21 -1.81 14.46
C ARG A 1076 -56.91 -2.48 14.02
N HIS A 1077 -56.36 -3.34 14.86
CA HIS A 1077 -55.23 -4.22 14.57
C HIS A 1077 -55.74 -5.56 14.02
#